data_AF-A0A9P4WBL2-F1
#
_entry.id   AF-A0A9P4WBL2-F1
#
_cell.length_a   1.000
_cell.length_b   1.000
_cell.length_c   1.000
_cell.angle_alpha   90.00
_cell.angle_beta   90.00
_cell.angle_gamma   90.00
#
_symmetry.space_group_name_H-M   'P 1'
#
loop_
_entity.id
_entity.type
_entity.pdbx_description
1 polymer ?
#
loop_
_entity_poly.entity_id
_entity_poly.type
_entity_poly.pdbx_seq_one_letter_code
_entity_poly.pdbx_strand_id
1 'polypeptide(L)'
;MAFEVDNDALPTAKIAPLPTAMTAAAFLGIAWYLSAEVSVRLLARVTRRSLYFWSCLACSWGIITYSVIIVLLDFKIWESYGAVVIIHLSWWVYVTSQSIVLYSRLNLVLQRIEISRYVLWVIVGNAVVFGLGTVILGMVARHPSMIHKLGTANLIWDKIELAVFFLQETGISLLYIRATARHLHNVTLLGTNVRTTRRVLHHLIFVNIFIICLDCSLIGLCYAGFFLLQGYYKAAVYAVKLRQVPLEPHFRLYLQPQEWVTAQTLVEAEDPDEAAIRRLQERSKSSQDGSRSNSEASFEPGSPSPTEFPYLERLPSINDVAVEQLGWPDTLSPVFSATQTPPQRISTSCISQYLDVYQSRGYGIWPVVDAEALTARLLTHPDDVEAYALATAISAAVVSQFSIDAEPGSPVEGHYRVSSGVFATEAKRAREEADHMEHITVFSILGTFFLHVYSANIGRMNASTVYLGEAITKAHIIGLHKNVYYESMGTEQMQQNLRLYWLLFITERAHSIQHDVPTTLKRAPDLPPLENLNDGAVTPAFIQLCRLFNILDVTITADAASARNALALAQQQLSSDEAPLSLENELQRADISMTQQWMRIFLWQHALNVTNLSSMNNDNEFSFSFPAQVAQNVLSNLSSLSQQSVEAHGPGMESKLFDVANSLADVMIIMPSMNHESHFGIGPRDLIHSLSQVLSQFRGGNPAVINILQDKLTQLGMSCGSPQKLLELSSPEEEKEDWHGERTSSYDSSQPSGTPISPTYPTDLIMGNQSPTFPPNISMERNYMVHPDDYKDRNQ
;
A
#
# COMPACT_ATOMS: atom_id res chain seq x y z
N MET A 1 12.01 10.38 -71.92
CA MET A 1 10.87 11.29 -72.18
C MET A 1 11.02 12.44 -71.21
N ALA A 2 11.13 13.68 -71.68
CA ALA A 2 11.37 14.82 -70.79
C ALA A 2 10.08 15.19 -70.05
N PHE A 3 10.16 15.35 -68.72
CA PHE A 3 9.08 16.00 -67.96
C PHE A 3 9.32 17.50 -68.00
N GLU A 4 8.50 18.17 -68.81
CA GLU A 4 8.46 19.62 -68.92
C GLU A 4 7.92 20.20 -67.60
N VAL A 5 8.69 21.07 -66.95
CA VAL A 5 8.29 21.69 -65.68
C VAL A 5 7.37 22.85 -66.00
N ASP A 6 6.09 22.68 -65.73
CA ASP A 6 5.07 23.72 -65.87
C ASP A 6 5.44 24.95 -65.02
N ASN A 7 5.47 26.13 -65.66
CA ASN A 7 6.02 27.36 -65.07
C ASN A 7 4.96 28.23 -64.39
N ASP A 8 3.68 27.88 -64.46
CA ASP A 8 2.57 28.65 -63.84
C ASP A 8 2.47 28.47 -62.30
N ALA A 9 3.53 27.95 -61.66
CA ALA A 9 3.63 27.69 -60.23
C ALA A 9 3.83 28.94 -59.34
N LEU A 10 3.54 30.15 -59.83
CA LEU A 10 3.34 31.31 -58.95
C LEU A 10 1.90 31.28 -58.38
N PRO A 11 1.72 31.48 -57.06
CA PRO A 11 0.40 31.37 -56.42
C PRO A 11 -0.48 32.60 -56.70
N THR A 12 -0.98 32.70 -57.93
CA THR A 12 -2.24 33.39 -58.19
C THR A 12 -3.33 32.72 -57.36
N ALA A 13 -4.16 33.51 -56.69
CA ALA A 13 -4.99 33.06 -55.58
C ALA A 13 -6.18 32.17 -56.01
N LYS A 14 -5.88 30.90 -56.33
CA LYS A 14 -6.88 29.83 -56.35
C LYS A 14 -7.34 29.59 -54.91
N ILE A 15 -8.58 29.97 -54.61
CA ILE A 15 -9.25 29.67 -53.34
C ILE A 15 -9.13 28.16 -53.10
N ALA A 16 -8.59 27.76 -51.95
CA ALA A 16 -8.42 26.35 -51.61
C ALA A 16 -9.79 25.65 -51.67
N PRO A 17 -9.90 24.45 -52.28
CA PRO A 17 -11.18 23.76 -52.38
C PRO A 17 -11.73 23.51 -50.98
N LEU A 18 -13.05 23.69 -50.82
CA LEU A 18 -13.72 23.72 -49.50
C LEU A 18 -13.30 22.61 -48.53
N PRO A 19 -13.13 21.33 -48.94
CA PRO A 19 -12.63 20.27 -48.05
C PRO A 19 -11.24 20.58 -47.45
N THR A 20 -10.32 21.15 -48.21
CA THR A 20 -8.97 21.52 -47.75
C THR A 20 -9.03 22.66 -46.74
N ALA A 21 -9.87 23.67 -46.98
CA ALA A 21 -10.09 24.77 -46.03
C ALA A 21 -10.71 24.28 -44.72
N MET A 22 -11.71 23.40 -44.78
CA MET A 22 -12.32 22.78 -43.59
C MET A 22 -11.32 21.91 -42.82
N THR A 23 -10.46 21.16 -43.52
CA THR A 23 -9.42 20.34 -42.87
C THR A 23 -8.35 21.20 -42.20
N ALA A 24 -7.93 22.30 -42.85
CA ALA A 24 -7.01 23.28 -42.26
C ALA A 24 -7.59 23.92 -40.99
N ALA A 25 -8.88 24.30 -41.00
CA ALA A 25 -9.58 24.82 -39.83
C ALA A 25 -9.69 23.79 -38.69
N ALA A 26 -9.90 22.50 -39.00
CA ALA A 26 -9.92 21.44 -38.00
C ALA A 26 -8.53 21.26 -37.33
N PHE A 27 -7.46 21.25 -38.12
CA PHE A 27 -6.08 21.20 -37.61
C PHE A 27 -5.73 22.43 -36.75
N LEU A 28 -6.14 23.63 -37.18
CA LEU A 28 -6.00 24.87 -36.41
C LEU A 28 -6.71 24.77 -35.04
N GLY A 29 -7.97 24.30 -35.02
CA GLY A 29 -8.74 24.14 -33.78
C GLY A 29 -8.10 23.16 -32.80
N ILE A 30 -7.58 22.02 -33.30
CA ILE A 30 -6.81 21.06 -32.50
C ILE A 30 -5.54 21.71 -31.94
N ALA A 31 -4.80 22.46 -32.76
CA ALA A 31 -3.57 23.13 -32.34
C ALA A 31 -3.81 24.15 -31.22
N TRP A 32 -4.85 24.99 -31.35
CA TRP A 32 -5.25 25.97 -30.33
C TRP A 32 -5.73 25.30 -29.04
N TYR A 33 -6.68 24.37 -29.12
CA TYR A 33 -7.27 23.72 -27.93
C TYR A 33 -6.19 23.04 -27.08
N LEU A 34 -5.34 22.21 -27.70
CA LEU A 34 -4.30 21.49 -26.99
C LEU A 34 -3.22 22.41 -26.41
N SER A 35 -2.79 23.44 -27.14
CA SER A 35 -1.77 24.40 -26.66
C SER A 35 -2.28 25.27 -25.52
N ALA A 36 -3.54 25.71 -25.59
CA ALA A 36 -4.18 26.48 -24.53
C ALA A 36 -4.35 25.63 -23.26
N GLU A 37 -4.88 24.42 -23.39
CA GLU A 37 -5.11 23.53 -22.24
C GLU A 37 -3.79 23.10 -21.57
N VAL A 38 -2.74 22.80 -22.35
CA VAL A 38 -1.39 22.55 -21.82
C VAL A 38 -0.86 23.77 -21.07
N SER A 39 -1.04 24.98 -21.61
CA SER A 39 -0.60 26.23 -20.96
C SER A 39 -1.30 26.47 -19.62
N VAL A 40 -2.62 26.27 -19.55
CA VAL A 40 -3.40 26.39 -18.31
C VAL A 40 -2.94 25.35 -17.28
N ARG A 41 -2.79 24.08 -17.68
CA ARG A 41 -2.32 22.99 -16.80
C ARG A 41 -0.91 23.25 -16.25
N LEU A 42 0.00 23.78 -17.08
CA LEU A 42 1.36 24.14 -16.68
C LEU A 42 1.38 25.28 -15.66
N LEU A 43 0.57 26.34 -15.88
CA LEU A 43 0.54 27.48 -14.96
C LEU A 43 -0.16 27.15 -13.63
N ALA A 44 -1.20 26.31 -13.65
CA ALA A 44 -1.98 25.96 -12.46
C ALA A 44 -1.29 24.98 -11.48
N ARG A 45 -0.20 24.30 -11.87
CA ARG A 45 0.45 23.22 -11.09
C ARG A 45 1.88 23.51 -10.61
N VAL A 46 2.41 24.73 -10.80
CA VAL A 46 3.86 24.99 -10.63
C VAL A 46 4.25 25.51 -9.24
N THR A 47 5.08 24.73 -8.55
CA THR A 47 5.83 25.12 -7.35
C THR A 47 7.33 25.37 -7.61
N ARG A 48 7.91 24.82 -8.69
CA ARG A 48 9.29 25.07 -9.14
C ARG A 48 9.38 25.13 -10.67
N ARG A 49 10.18 26.08 -11.20
CA ARG A 49 10.42 26.27 -12.64
C ARG A 49 11.61 25.43 -13.12
N SER A 50 11.54 24.83 -14.31
CA SER A 50 12.59 23.96 -14.88
C SER A 50 12.75 24.16 -16.39
N LEU A 51 13.83 23.62 -16.98
CA LEU A 51 14.05 23.68 -18.43
C LEU A 51 12.88 23.06 -19.22
N TYR A 52 12.37 21.91 -18.75
CA TYR A 52 11.17 21.25 -19.28
C TYR A 52 9.93 22.16 -19.27
N PHE A 53 9.68 22.86 -18.15
CA PHE A 53 8.55 23.80 -18.04
C PHE A 53 8.68 24.93 -19.06
N TRP A 54 9.85 25.55 -19.17
CA TRP A 54 10.08 26.66 -20.07
C TRP A 54 10.00 26.25 -21.55
N SER A 55 10.53 25.08 -21.93
CA SER A 55 10.41 24.58 -23.31
C SER A 55 8.98 24.17 -23.67
N CYS A 56 8.21 23.58 -22.74
CA CYS A 56 6.79 23.31 -22.99
C CYS A 56 5.98 24.61 -23.17
N LEU A 57 6.22 25.63 -22.35
CA LEU A 57 5.52 26.92 -22.42
C LEU A 57 5.90 27.71 -23.69
N ALA A 58 7.18 27.70 -24.07
CA ALA A 58 7.64 28.30 -25.32
C ALA A 58 7.09 27.57 -26.56
N CYS A 59 6.96 26.25 -26.51
CA CYS A 59 6.35 25.47 -27.59
C CYS A 59 4.85 25.81 -27.74
N SER A 60 4.08 25.80 -26.65
CA SER A 60 2.63 26.09 -26.71
C SER A 60 2.35 27.52 -27.18
N TRP A 61 3.08 28.51 -26.66
CA TRP A 61 2.93 29.90 -27.13
C TRP A 61 3.40 30.09 -28.57
N GLY A 62 4.49 29.45 -29.00
CA GLY A 62 4.94 29.50 -30.40
C GLY A 62 3.89 28.93 -31.37
N ILE A 63 3.23 27.81 -31.00
CA ILE A 63 2.12 27.24 -31.78
C ILE A 63 0.93 28.20 -31.83
N ILE A 64 0.53 28.79 -30.69
CA ILE A 64 -0.58 29.75 -30.62
C ILE A 64 -0.29 30.97 -31.49
N THR A 65 0.90 31.59 -31.36
CA THR A 65 1.28 32.78 -32.14
C THR A 65 1.36 32.49 -33.63
N TYR A 66 2.01 31.38 -34.04
CA TYR A 66 2.00 30.92 -35.44
C TYR A 66 0.57 30.81 -35.99
N SER A 67 -0.29 30.13 -35.23
CA SER A 67 -1.68 29.82 -35.61
C SER A 67 -2.58 31.06 -35.67
N VAL A 68 -2.36 32.08 -34.83
CA VAL A 68 -3.08 33.37 -34.91
C VAL A 68 -2.62 34.16 -36.14
N ILE A 69 -1.31 34.29 -36.37
CA ILE A 69 -0.79 35.19 -37.40
C ILE A 69 -1.01 34.61 -38.81
N ILE A 70 -0.93 33.29 -39.00
CA ILE A 70 -1.26 32.67 -40.29
C ILE A 70 -2.75 32.87 -40.67
N VAL A 71 -3.66 32.84 -39.69
CA VAL A 71 -5.08 33.16 -39.90
C VAL A 71 -5.29 34.62 -40.27
N LEU A 72 -4.64 35.55 -39.56
CA LEU A 72 -4.73 36.99 -39.87
C LEU A 72 -4.13 37.33 -41.26
N LEU A 73 -3.16 36.55 -41.73
CA LEU A 73 -2.59 36.68 -43.08
C LEU A 73 -3.53 36.12 -44.15
N ASP A 74 -4.03 34.89 -43.99
CA ASP A 74 -4.89 34.22 -44.98
C ASP A 74 -6.27 34.89 -45.12
N PHE A 75 -6.84 35.44 -44.04
CA PHE A 75 -8.03 36.30 -44.09
C PHE A 75 -7.75 37.74 -44.53
N LYS A 76 -6.51 38.07 -44.92
CA LYS A 76 -6.08 39.40 -45.40
C LYS A 76 -6.27 40.55 -44.40
N ILE A 77 -6.37 40.23 -43.11
CA ILE A 77 -6.52 41.22 -42.03
C ILE A 77 -5.18 41.91 -41.72
N TRP A 78 -4.05 41.19 -41.88
CA TRP A 78 -2.72 41.74 -41.64
C TRP A 78 -1.68 41.28 -42.66
N GLU A 79 -1.79 41.75 -43.91
CA GLU A 79 -0.86 41.42 -45.02
C GLU A 79 0.55 42.06 -44.91
N SER A 80 0.97 42.55 -43.74
CA SER A 80 2.27 43.22 -43.61
C SER A 80 3.44 42.23 -43.66
N TYR A 81 4.61 42.68 -44.15
CA TYR A 81 5.85 41.90 -44.08
C TYR A 81 6.18 41.44 -42.64
N GLY A 82 5.81 42.23 -41.63
CA GLY A 82 5.94 41.85 -40.21
C GLY A 82 5.17 40.59 -39.83
N ALA A 83 3.99 40.36 -40.40
CA ALA A 83 3.23 39.12 -40.16
C ALA A 83 3.99 37.89 -40.68
N VAL A 84 4.61 37.99 -41.86
CA VAL A 84 5.46 36.93 -42.42
C VAL A 84 6.67 36.65 -41.53
N VAL A 85 7.33 37.70 -41.02
CA VAL A 85 8.46 37.55 -40.07
C VAL A 85 8.02 36.83 -38.79
N ILE A 86 6.88 37.25 -38.21
CA ILE A 86 6.36 36.63 -36.97
C ILE A 86 5.98 35.17 -37.19
N ILE A 87 5.42 34.79 -38.36
CA ILE A 87 5.11 33.38 -38.69
C ILE A 87 6.39 32.52 -38.67
N HIS A 88 7.46 32.96 -39.36
CA HIS A 88 8.71 32.19 -39.42
C HIS A 88 9.41 32.13 -38.06
N LEU A 89 9.43 33.24 -37.31
CA LEU A 89 10.02 33.27 -35.97
C LEU A 89 9.23 32.40 -34.97
N SER A 90 7.89 32.44 -35.00
CA SER A 90 7.04 31.59 -34.15
C SER A 90 7.22 30.11 -34.46
N TRP A 91 7.35 29.77 -35.75
CA TRP A 91 7.67 28.42 -36.21
C TRP A 91 9.02 27.94 -35.65
N TRP A 92 10.07 28.74 -35.80
CA TRP A 92 11.41 28.41 -35.30
C TRP A 92 11.42 28.20 -33.78
N VAL A 93 10.70 29.05 -33.05
CA VAL A 93 10.50 28.92 -31.60
C VAL A 93 9.84 27.60 -31.23
N TYR A 94 8.70 27.21 -31.86
CA TYR A 94 8.01 25.98 -31.42
C TYR A 94 8.75 24.70 -31.81
N VAL A 95 9.36 24.62 -33.00
CA VAL A 95 10.13 23.42 -33.42
C VAL A 95 11.37 23.24 -32.56
N THR A 96 12.13 24.31 -32.31
CA THR A 96 13.31 24.26 -31.43
C THR A 96 12.91 23.90 -30.00
N SER A 97 11.82 24.49 -29.49
CA SER A 97 11.30 24.20 -28.14
C SER A 97 10.87 22.74 -28.00
N GLN A 98 10.18 22.16 -28.99
CA GLN A 98 9.76 20.76 -28.97
C GLN A 98 10.96 19.79 -28.95
N SER A 99 12.02 20.09 -29.72
CA SER A 99 13.28 19.34 -29.65
C SER A 99 13.93 19.41 -28.26
N ILE A 100 13.84 20.56 -27.58
CA ILE A 100 14.31 20.73 -26.19
C ILE A 100 13.39 20.00 -25.19
N VAL A 101 12.09 19.90 -25.43
CA VAL A 101 11.17 19.05 -24.63
C VAL A 101 11.59 17.57 -24.72
N LEU A 102 11.87 17.05 -25.91
CA LEU A 102 12.36 15.68 -26.10
C LEU A 102 13.72 15.46 -25.44
N TYR A 103 14.67 16.39 -25.59
CA TYR A 103 15.96 16.36 -24.88
C TYR A 103 15.80 16.36 -23.36
N SER A 104 14.94 17.22 -22.81
CA SER A 104 14.72 17.29 -21.37
C SER A 104 14.01 16.05 -20.81
N ARG A 105 13.28 15.28 -21.62
CA ARG A 105 12.80 13.94 -21.27
C ARG A 105 13.93 12.91 -21.35
N LEU A 106 14.76 12.96 -22.39
CA LEU A 106 15.90 12.06 -22.60
C LEU A 106 16.88 12.09 -21.42
N ASN A 107 17.18 13.28 -20.91
CA ASN A 107 18.07 13.49 -19.76
C ASN A 107 17.50 12.95 -18.42
N LEU A 108 16.25 12.47 -18.39
CA LEU A 108 15.67 11.75 -17.23
C LEU A 108 15.90 10.22 -17.30
N VAL A 109 16.37 9.69 -18.43
CA VAL A 109 16.53 8.23 -18.66
C VAL A 109 17.98 7.85 -19.02
N LEU A 110 18.79 8.81 -19.47
CA LEU A 110 20.10 8.53 -20.07
C LEU A 110 21.25 8.75 -19.06
N GLN A 111 21.80 7.65 -18.54
CA GLN A 111 22.90 7.63 -17.56
C GLN A 111 24.25 8.19 -18.07
N ARG A 112 24.42 8.39 -19.39
CA ARG A 112 25.69 8.84 -20.00
C ARG A 112 25.61 10.29 -20.46
N ILE A 113 26.16 11.19 -19.63
CA ILE A 113 26.17 12.64 -19.83
C ILE A 113 26.75 13.05 -21.20
N GLU A 114 27.77 12.34 -21.70
CA GLU A 114 28.39 12.58 -23.00
C GLU A 114 27.40 12.51 -24.17
N ILE A 115 26.55 11.48 -24.17
CA ILE A 115 25.54 11.26 -25.22
C ILE A 115 24.47 12.35 -25.15
N SER A 116 24.06 12.74 -23.93
CA SER A 116 23.14 13.85 -23.72
C SER A 116 23.72 15.16 -24.28
N ARG A 117 24.98 15.48 -23.96
CA ARG A 117 25.69 16.65 -24.50
C ARG A 117 25.80 16.64 -26.02
N TYR A 118 26.05 15.48 -26.64
CA TYR A 118 26.08 15.36 -28.11
C TYR A 118 24.70 15.66 -28.73
N VAL A 119 23.62 15.11 -28.16
CA VAL A 119 22.24 15.40 -28.60
C VAL A 119 21.93 16.89 -28.50
N LEU A 120 22.35 17.56 -27.42
CA LEU A 120 22.17 19.01 -27.27
C LEU A 120 22.93 19.80 -28.35
N TRP A 121 24.16 19.42 -28.68
CA TRP A 121 24.92 20.04 -29.77
C TRP A 121 24.24 19.86 -31.15
N VAL A 122 23.66 18.70 -31.42
CA VAL A 122 22.88 18.45 -32.65
C VAL A 122 21.64 19.37 -32.71
N ILE A 123 20.89 19.47 -31.61
CA ILE A 123 19.69 20.34 -31.53
C ILE A 123 20.06 21.81 -31.76
N VAL A 124 21.10 22.31 -31.09
CA VAL A 124 21.57 23.70 -31.24
C VAL A 124 22.10 23.93 -32.66
N GLY A 125 22.90 23.00 -33.20
CA GLY A 125 23.41 23.07 -34.57
C GLY A 125 22.30 23.17 -35.60
N ASN A 126 21.29 22.30 -35.53
CA ASN A 126 20.16 22.32 -36.47
C ASN A 126 19.24 23.53 -36.27
N ALA A 127 19.03 23.98 -35.04
CA ALA A 127 18.26 25.20 -34.77
C ALA A 127 18.94 26.46 -35.34
N VAL A 128 20.27 26.50 -35.42
CA VAL A 128 21.02 27.61 -36.04
C VAL A 128 21.13 27.44 -37.57
N VAL A 129 21.55 26.27 -38.07
CA VAL A 129 21.82 26.06 -39.51
C VAL A 129 20.53 25.98 -40.32
N PHE A 130 19.55 25.17 -39.88
CA PHE A 130 18.30 24.98 -40.59
C PHE A 130 17.19 25.88 -40.05
N GLY A 131 17.04 26.00 -38.72
CA GLY A 131 16.02 26.84 -38.10
C GLY A 131 16.14 28.32 -38.47
N LEU A 132 17.22 28.98 -38.04
CA LEU A 132 17.49 30.38 -38.42
C LEU A 132 17.73 30.53 -39.93
N GLY A 133 18.27 29.51 -40.59
CA GLY A 133 18.39 29.44 -42.06
C GLY A 133 17.05 29.60 -42.78
N THR A 134 16.01 28.84 -42.39
CA THR A 134 14.65 28.97 -42.92
C THR A 134 14.04 30.34 -42.60
N VAL A 135 14.28 30.90 -41.40
CA VAL A 135 13.79 32.25 -41.05
C VAL A 135 14.39 33.30 -41.99
N ILE A 136 15.71 33.24 -42.26
CA ILE A 136 16.38 34.16 -43.19
C ILE A 136 15.93 33.93 -44.64
N LEU A 137 15.89 32.68 -45.11
CA LEU A 137 15.51 32.36 -46.48
C LEU A 137 14.06 32.72 -46.76
N GLY A 138 13.13 32.37 -45.87
CA GLY A 138 11.71 32.69 -45.99
C GLY A 138 11.43 34.19 -45.99
N MET A 139 12.16 34.97 -45.19
CA MET A 139 12.14 36.44 -45.25
C MET A 139 12.59 36.97 -46.63
N VAL A 140 13.75 36.54 -47.12
CA VAL A 140 14.32 37.03 -48.39
C VAL A 140 13.50 36.56 -49.60
N ALA A 141 13.00 35.31 -49.59
CA ALA A 141 12.17 34.75 -50.65
C ALA A 141 10.79 35.42 -50.75
N ARG A 142 10.26 35.99 -49.66
CA ARG A 142 9.03 36.79 -49.67
C ARG A 142 9.24 38.26 -50.06
N HIS A 143 10.49 38.72 -50.22
CA HIS A 143 10.75 40.12 -50.59
C HIS A 143 10.33 40.40 -52.05
N PRO A 144 9.62 41.51 -52.36
CA PRO A 144 9.01 41.74 -53.68
C PRO A 144 9.95 41.63 -54.88
N SER A 145 11.25 41.91 -54.72
CA SER A 145 12.25 41.82 -55.79
C SER A 145 12.85 40.43 -56.03
N MET A 146 12.60 39.44 -55.15
CA MET A 146 13.31 38.15 -55.15
C MET A 146 12.42 36.92 -55.34
N ILE A 147 11.10 37.05 -55.19
CA ILE A 147 10.10 35.95 -55.27
C ILE A 147 10.34 35.03 -56.49
N HIS A 148 10.43 35.61 -57.70
CA HIS A 148 10.62 34.86 -58.96
C HIS A 148 11.96 34.10 -59.08
N LYS A 149 12.96 34.39 -58.24
CA LYS A 149 14.28 33.73 -58.28
C LYS A 149 14.50 32.74 -57.14
N LEU A 150 13.85 32.96 -56.00
CA LEU A 150 14.09 32.16 -54.78
C LEU A 150 12.93 31.23 -54.40
N GLY A 151 11.75 31.35 -55.00
CA GLY A 151 10.59 30.48 -54.68
C GLY A 151 10.89 28.98 -54.79
N THR A 152 11.47 28.55 -55.91
CA THR A 152 11.85 27.13 -56.14
C THR A 152 12.95 26.67 -55.18
N ALA A 153 13.88 27.55 -54.82
CA ALA A 153 14.93 27.26 -53.85
C ALA A 153 14.35 27.10 -52.43
N ASN A 154 13.37 27.92 -52.04
CA ASN A 154 12.65 27.81 -50.77
C ASN A 154 11.91 26.47 -50.70
N LEU A 155 11.17 26.08 -51.75
CA LEU A 155 10.42 24.80 -51.78
C LEU A 155 11.32 23.55 -51.70
N ILE A 156 12.58 23.65 -52.12
CA ILE A 156 13.59 22.60 -51.93
C ILE A 156 14.13 22.64 -50.49
N TRP A 157 14.42 23.83 -49.96
CA TRP A 157 14.86 24.04 -48.59
C TRP A 157 13.83 23.56 -47.55
N ASP A 158 12.54 23.85 -47.75
CA ASP A 158 11.41 23.42 -46.91
C ASP A 158 11.30 21.89 -46.78
N LYS A 159 11.80 21.13 -47.77
CA LYS A 159 11.89 19.67 -47.74
C LYS A 159 13.14 19.17 -47.03
N ILE A 160 14.26 19.89 -47.17
CA ILE A 160 15.53 19.57 -46.50
C ILE A 160 15.43 19.84 -45.00
N GLU A 161 14.93 21.01 -44.59
CA GLU A 161 14.78 21.36 -43.17
C GLU A 161 13.82 20.40 -42.44
N LEU A 162 12.68 20.07 -43.05
CA LEU A 162 11.74 19.11 -42.49
C LEU A 162 12.36 17.72 -42.36
N ALA A 163 13.15 17.27 -43.34
CA ALA A 163 13.86 15.99 -43.27
C ALA A 163 14.93 15.98 -42.16
N VAL A 164 15.64 17.09 -41.93
CA VAL A 164 16.63 17.20 -40.84
C VAL A 164 15.94 17.21 -39.47
N PHE A 165 14.88 17.99 -39.27
CA PHE A 165 14.13 17.98 -38.01
C PHE A 165 13.43 16.63 -37.77
N PHE A 166 12.90 15.98 -38.82
CA PHE A 166 12.38 14.62 -38.76
C PHE A 166 13.43 13.61 -38.28
N LEU A 167 14.64 13.63 -38.86
CA LEU A 167 15.74 12.75 -38.46
C LEU A 167 16.21 13.03 -37.02
N GLN A 168 16.21 14.31 -36.59
CA GLN A 168 16.52 14.71 -35.22
C GLN A 168 15.49 14.18 -34.22
N GLU A 169 14.20 14.49 -34.40
CA GLU A 169 13.15 14.09 -33.45
C GLU A 169 13.01 12.55 -33.41
N THR A 170 13.05 11.89 -34.58
CA THR A 170 13.06 10.41 -34.66
C THR A 170 14.29 9.80 -33.99
N GLY A 171 15.48 10.38 -34.18
CA GLY A 171 16.71 9.91 -33.57
C GLY A 171 16.71 10.05 -32.04
N ILE A 172 16.19 11.17 -31.52
CA ILE A 172 16.01 11.39 -30.08
C ILE A 172 14.98 10.41 -29.50
N SER A 173 13.85 10.19 -30.17
CA SER A 173 12.82 9.23 -29.73
C SER A 173 13.30 7.77 -29.78
N LEU A 174 14.08 7.37 -30.79
CA LEU A 174 14.73 6.06 -30.84
C LEU A 174 15.75 5.87 -29.71
N LEU A 175 16.55 6.90 -29.42
CA LEU A 175 17.51 6.87 -28.31
C LEU A 175 16.79 6.82 -26.95
N TYR A 176 15.65 7.51 -26.80
CA TYR A 176 14.78 7.42 -25.63
C TYR A 176 14.23 6.01 -25.45
N ILE A 177 13.63 5.42 -26.49
CA ILE A 177 13.12 4.04 -26.47
C ILE A 177 14.23 3.05 -26.13
N ARG A 178 15.44 3.20 -26.70
CA ARG A 178 16.60 2.33 -26.42
C ARG A 178 17.11 2.44 -24.98
N ALA A 179 17.13 3.64 -24.40
CA ALA A 179 17.48 3.85 -22.99
C ALA A 179 16.40 3.25 -22.07
N THR A 180 15.13 3.54 -22.36
CA THR A 180 13.94 3.03 -21.64
C THR A 180 13.87 1.50 -21.64
N ALA A 181 14.08 0.87 -22.80
CA ALA A 181 14.06 -0.59 -22.95
C ALA A 181 15.28 -1.27 -22.30
N ARG A 182 16.45 -0.63 -22.29
CA ARG A 182 17.61 -1.13 -21.52
C ARG A 182 17.34 -1.04 -20.01
N HIS A 183 16.75 0.05 -19.54
CA HIS A 183 16.36 0.18 -18.14
C HIS A 183 15.32 -0.89 -17.75
N LEU A 184 14.32 -1.14 -18.60
CA LEU A 184 13.37 -2.26 -18.43
C LEU A 184 14.10 -3.61 -18.32
N HIS A 185 15.03 -3.88 -19.23
CA HIS A 185 15.78 -5.14 -19.25
C HIS A 185 16.59 -5.34 -17.96
N ASN A 186 17.30 -4.30 -17.51
CA ASN A 186 18.05 -4.33 -16.25
C ASN A 186 17.13 -4.54 -15.04
N VAL A 187 15.97 -3.88 -14.99
CA VAL A 187 14.97 -4.06 -13.91
C VAL A 187 14.40 -5.49 -13.93
N THR A 188 14.10 -6.06 -15.10
CA THR A 188 13.68 -7.47 -15.19
C THR A 188 14.76 -8.47 -14.78
N LEU A 189 16.03 -8.06 -14.75
CA LEU A 189 17.16 -8.87 -14.29
C LEU A 189 17.44 -8.70 -12.78
N LEU A 190 16.78 -7.74 -12.12
CA LEU A 190 16.92 -7.39 -10.70
C LEU A 190 15.68 -7.74 -9.84
N GLY A 191 14.66 -8.38 -10.42
CA GLY A 191 13.56 -9.02 -9.68
C GLY A 191 12.55 -8.10 -8.98
N THR A 192 12.69 -6.78 -9.03
CA THR A 192 11.85 -5.85 -8.26
C THR A 192 10.47 -5.58 -8.89
N ASN A 193 9.48 -5.33 -8.01
CA ASN A 193 8.03 -5.10 -8.25
C ASN A 193 7.59 -5.00 -9.72
N VAL A 194 7.39 -6.16 -10.34
CA VAL A 194 7.47 -6.34 -11.80
C VAL A 194 6.25 -5.78 -12.56
N ARG A 195 5.07 -5.68 -11.93
CA ARG A 195 3.80 -5.42 -12.66
C ARG A 195 3.57 -3.93 -12.97
N THR A 196 3.66 -3.05 -11.97
CA THR A 196 3.33 -1.62 -12.13
C THR A 196 4.39 -0.88 -12.93
N THR A 197 5.67 -1.03 -12.56
CA THR A 197 6.82 -0.42 -13.25
C THR A 197 6.84 -0.80 -14.73
N ARG A 198 6.65 -2.09 -15.05
CA ARG A 198 6.57 -2.57 -16.44
C ARG A 198 5.40 -1.96 -17.21
N ARG A 199 4.23 -1.77 -16.60
CA ARG A 199 3.07 -1.14 -17.24
C ARG A 199 3.37 0.33 -17.61
N VAL A 200 3.95 1.11 -16.70
CA VAL A 200 4.38 2.49 -16.95
C VAL A 200 5.45 2.56 -18.04
N LEU A 201 6.43 1.64 -18.01
CA LEU A 201 7.57 1.65 -18.93
C LEU A 201 7.19 1.19 -20.35
N HIS A 202 6.23 0.26 -20.50
CA HIS A 202 5.59 -0.06 -21.80
C HIS A 202 4.77 1.12 -22.34
N HIS A 203 4.02 1.83 -21.48
CA HIS A 203 3.28 3.03 -21.89
C HIS A 203 4.22 4.13 -22.43
N LEU A 204 5.38 4.33 -21.79
CA LEU A 204 6.41 5.26 -22.27
C LEU A 204 6.98 4.88 -23.65
N ILE A 205 7.18 3.59 -23.91
CA ILE A 205 7.62 3.11 -25.22
C ILE A 205 6.53 3.36 -26.27
N PHE A 206 5.27 3.03 -25.97
CA PHE A 206 4.13 3.27 -26.86
C PHE A 206 3.97 4.75 -27.23
N VAL A 207 4.05 5.66 -26.26
CA VAL A 207 3.97 7.12 -26.49
C VAL A 207 5.08 7.61 -27.43
N ASN A 208 6.31 7.09 -27.32
CA ASN A 208 7.40 7.49 -28.21
C ASN A 208 7.25 6.88 -29.62
N ILE A 209 6.72 5.67 -29.75
CA ILE A 209 6.37 5.09 -31.06
C ILE A 209 5.29 5.95 -31.73
N PHE A 210 4.26 6.38 -30.99
CA PHE A 210 3.22 7.27 -31.50
C PHE A 210 3.76 8.62 -31.99
N ILE A 211 4.74 9.22 -31.28
CA ILE A 211 5.44 10.43 -31.74
C ILE A 211 6.14 10.20 -33.08
N ILE A 212 6.86 9.08 -33.24
CA ILE A 212 7.54 8.72 -34.50
C ILE A 212 6.51 8.51 -35.63
N CYS A 213 5.35 7.90 -35.36
CA CYS A 213 4.27 7.78 -36.35
C CYS A 213 3.75 9.15 -36.82
N LEU A 214 3.62 10.13 -35.93
CA LEU A 214 3.26 11.51 -36.30
C LEU A 214 4.35 12.20 -37.12
N ASP A 215 5.63 11.98 -36.81
CA ASP A 215 6.75 12.45 -37.62
C ASP A 215 6.72 11.86 -39.04
N CYS A 216 6.45 10.56 -39.18
CA CYS A 216 6.29 9.90 -40.47
C CYS A 216 5.12 10.49 -41.29
N SER A 217 4.04 10.93 -40.63
CA SER A 217 2.91 11.58 -41.32
C SER A 217 3.23 13.00 -41.80
N LEU A 218 4.05 13.77 -41.07
CA LEU A 218 4.50 15.10 -41.48
C LEU A 218 5.36 15.05 -42.75
N ILE A 219 6.35 14.15 -42.78
CA ILE A 219 7.19 13.99 -43.98
C ILE A 219 6.38 13.43 -45.15
N GLY A 220 5.46 12.49 -44.91
CA GLY A 220 4.53 11.98 -45.92
C GLY A 220 3.69 13.09 -46.59
N LEU A 221 3.07 13.97 -45.79
CA LEU A 221 2.25 15.08 -46.32
C LEU A 221 3.07 16.09 -47.13
N CYS A 222 4.31 16.36 -46.71
CA CYS A 222 5.20 17.29 -47.41
C CYS A 222 5.67 16.75 -48.77
N TYR A 223 6.07 15.47 -48.83
CA TYR A 223 6.49 14.85 -50.09
C TYR A 223 5.30 14.60 -51.04
N ALA A 224 4.07 14.47 -50.52
CA ALA A 224 2.84 14.49 -51.31
C ALA A 224 2.45 15.89 -51.86
N GLY A 225 3.17 16.96 -51.51
CA GLY A 225 3.02 18.28 -52.13
C GLY A 225 1.88 19.17 -51.61
N PHE A 226 1.18 18.77 -50.54
CA PHE A 226 0.05 19.52 -49.97
C PHE A 226 0.49 20.74 -49.13
N PHE A 227 1.27 21.65 -49.70
CA PHE A 227 1.97 22.74 -49.01
C PHE A 227 1.07 23.63 -48.12
N LEU A 228 -0.13 23.98 -48.58
CA LEU A 228 -1.08 24.77 -47.77
C LEU A 228 -1.52 24.01 -46.51
N LEU A 229 -1.89 22.73 -46.66
CA LEU A 229 -2.34 21.89 -45.55
C LEU A 229 -1.19 21.52 -44.61
N GLN A 230 0.04 21.44 -45.13
CA GLN A 230 1.26 21.14 -44.39
C GLN A 230 1.50 22.16 -43.25
N GLY A 231 1.25 23.45 -43.45
CA GLY A 231 1.43 24.48 -42.41
C GLY A 231 0.53 24.24 -41.19
N TYR A 232 -0.77 24.10 -41.44
CA TYR A 232 -1.78 23.82 -40.40
C TYR A 232 -1.56 22.44 -39.74
N TYR A 233 -1.18 21.42 -40.52
CA TYR A 233 -0.89 20.09 -39.99
C TYR A 233 0.39 20.06 -39.13
N LYS A 234 1.44 20.81 -39.49
CA LYS A 234 2.66 21.00 -38.67
C LYS A 234 2.28 21.57 -37.30
N ALA A 235 1.46 22.63 -37.24
CA ALA A 235 0.98 23.18 -35.97
C ALA A 235 0.16 22.17 -35.13
N ALA A 236 -0.77 21.43 -35.75
CA ALA A 236 -1.58 20.43 -35.06
C ALA A 236 -0.77 19.25 -34.51
N VAL A 237 0.15 18.69 -35.31
CA VAL A 237 1.01 17.58 -34.89
C VAL A 237 1.92 17.99 -33.73
N TYR A 238 2.55 19.17 -33.78
CA TYR A 238 3.38 19.64 -32.67
C TYR A 238 2.56 19.87 -31.38
N ALA A 239 1.31 20.35 -31.48
CA ALA A 239 0.42 20.44 -30.33
C ALA A 239 0.02 19.07 -29.75
N VAL A 240 -0.21 18.06 -30.60
CA VAL A 240 -0.47 16.68 -30.16
C VAL A 240 0.78 16.07 -29.51
N LYS A 241 1.97 16.23 -30.10
CA LYS A 241 3.24 15.77 -29.50
C LYS A 241 3.46 16.39 -28.12
N LEU A 242 3.17 17.68 -27.96
CA LEU A 242 3.29 18.41 -26.69
C LEU A 242 2.25 17.94 -25.65
N ARG A 243 1.03 17.58 -26.08
CA ARG A 243 -0.01 17.00 -25.21
C ARG A 243 0.36 15.61 -24.69
N GLN A 244 1.01 14.77 -25.48
CA GLN A 244 1.33 13.39 -25.12
C GLN A 244 2.48 13.25 -24.08
N VAL A 245 2.74 14.28 -23.28
CA VAL A 245 3.70 14.24 -22.17
C VAL A 245 2.96 14.34 -20.82
N PRO A 246 3.07 13.33 -19.93
CA PRO A 246 2.37 13.34 -18.65
C PRO A 246 2.69 14.55 -17.78
N LEU A 247 1.64 15.17 -17.22
CA LEU A 247 1.69 16.31 -16.30
C LEU A 247 1.37 15.92 -14.85
N GLU A 248 1.62 14.66 -14.49
CA GLU A 248 1.28 14.07 -13.19
C GLU A 248 2.47 14.05 -12.21
N PRO A 249 2.26 14.30 -10.90
CA PRO A 249 3.33 14.31 -9.90
C PRO A 249 4.08 12.96 -9.80
N HIS A 250 3.34 11.85 -9.87
CA HIS A 250 3.88 10.48 -9.78
C HIS A 250 4.98 10.21 -10.81
N PHE A 251 4.94 10.88 -11.97
CA PHE A 251 5.91 10.68 -13.05
C PHE A 251 7.33 11.18 -12.71
N ARG A 252 7.49 12.01 -11.67
CA ARG A 252 8.84 12.33 -11.13
C ARG A 252 9.40 11.23 -10.24
N LEU A 253 8.59 10.61 -9.38
CA LEU A 253 9.09 9.61 -8.43
C LEU A 253 9.72 8.39 -9.13
N TYR A 254 9.25 8.03 -10.33
CA TYR A 254 9.78 6.88 -11.08
C TYR A 254 10.95 7.19 -12.03
N LEU A 255 11.29 8.46 -12.30
CA LEU A 255 12.32 8.85 -13.28
C LEU A 255 13.10 10.10 -12.86
N GLN A 256 13.72 10.04 -11.68
CA GLN A 256 14.61 11.07 -11.15
C GLN A 256 16.05 10.53 -11.07
N PRO A 257 16.85 10.54 -12.16
CA PRO A 257 18.15 9.86 -12.20
C PRO A 257 19.28 10.63 -11.50
N GLN A 258 19.08 11.92 -11.21
CA GLN A 258 20.18 12.83 -10.90
C GLN A 258 20.56 12.88 -9.40
N GLU A 259 19.72 12.30 -8.52
CA GLU A 259 20.14 11.95 -7.17
C GLU A 259 20.95 10.64 -7.15
N TRP A 260 20.63 9.68 -8.03
CA TRP A 260 21.36 8.39 -8.13
C TRP A 260 22.79 8.53 -8.63
N VAL A 261 23.13 9.54 -9.43
CA VAL A 261 24.52 9.75 -9.86
C VAL A 261 25.37 10.32 -8.72
N THR A 262 24.86 11.31 -7.98
CA THR A 262 25.50 11.80 -6.75
C THR A 262 25.64 10.68 -5.74
N ALA A 263 24.57 9.88 -5.56
CA ALA A 263 24.58 8.69 -4.74
C ALA A 263 25.53 7.60 -5.25
N GLN A 264 25.77 7.43 -6.56
CA GLN A 264 26.79 6.45 -7.02
C GLN A 264 28.21 6.93 -6.73
N THR A 265 28.53 8.21 -6.92
CA THR A 265 29.84 8.76 -6.53
C THR A 265 30.01 8.89 -5.01
N LEU A 266 28.92 8.83 -4.24
CA LEU A 266 28.97 8.72 -2.79
C LEU A 266 29.06 7.25 -2.35
N VAL A 267 28.30 6.31 -2.93
CA VAL A 267 28.26 4.88 -2.57
C VAL A 267 29.59 4.14 -2.80
N GLU A 268 30.48 4.64 -3.66
CA GLU A 268 31.88 4.17 -3.71
C GLU A 268 32.74 4.67 -2.51
N ALA A 269 32.14 5.44 -1.60
CA ALA A 269 32.71 6.01 -0.38
C ALA A 269 31.70 6.13 0.79
N GLU A 270 30.53 5.47 0.71
CA GLU A 270 29.44 5.54 1.68
C GLU A 270 29.41 4.23 2.46
N ASP A 271 29.07 4.29 3.75
CA ASP A 271 29.03 3.11 4.60
C ASP A 271 27.99 2.10 4.05
N PRO A 272 28.32 0.79 3.89
CA PRO A 272 27.34 -0.21 3.45
C PRO A 272 26.06 -0.20 4.29
N ASP A 273 26.15 0.20 5.57
CA ASP A 273 24.99 0.39 6.43
C ASP A 273 24.08 1.54 5.97
N GLU A 274 24.61 2.72 5.60
CA GLU A 274 23.76 3.83 5.13
C GLU A 274 23.06 3.49 3.79
N ALA A 275 23.75 2.75 2.91
CA ALA A 275 23.15 2.21 1.69
C ALA A 275 22.02 1.20 1.99
N ALA A 276 22.10 0.46 3.10
CA ALA A 276 21.03 -0.40 3.58
C ALA A 276 19.87 0.38 4.22
N ILE A 277 20.13 1.47 4.98
CA ILE A 277 19.09 2.35 5.55
C ILE A 277 18.19 2.86 4.43
N ARG A 278 18.79 3.43 3.37
CA ARG A 278 18.02 4.03 2.26
C ARG A 278 17.16 3.00 1.53
N ARG A 279 17.67 1.78 1.31
CA ARG A 279 16.89 0.66 0.73
C ARG A 279 15.73 0.23 1.64
N LEU A 280 15.93 0.19 2.96
CA LEU A 280 14.88 -0.15 3.92
C LEU A 280 13.82 0.96 4.02
N GLN A 281 14.22 2.24 3.97
CA GLN A 281 13.30 3.38 3.86
C GLN A 281 12.45 3.33 2.57
N GLU A 282 13.09 3.07 1.41
CA GLU A 282 12.38 2.90 0.13
C GLU A 282 11.42 1.70 0.18
N ARG A 283 11.87 0.56 0.75
CA ARG A 283 11.05 -0.65 0.83
C ARG A 283 9.87 -0.49 1.79
N SER A 284 10.07 0.14 2.95
CA SER A 284 9.02 0.52 3.91
C SER A 284 7.94 1.39 3.26
N LYS A 285 8.34 2.43 2.51
CA LYS A 285 7.39 3.27 1.75
C LYS A 285 6.65 2.46 0.67
N SER A 286 7.32 1.49 0.05
CA SER A 286 6.72 0.63 -0.98
C SER A 286 5.81 -0.49 -0.43
N SER A 287 6.01 -0.94 0.82
CA SER A 287 5.21 -2.01 1.43
C SER A 287 3.88 -1.50 1.96
N GLN A 288 3.85 -0.27 2.50
CA GLN A 288 2.60 0.44 2.81
C GLN A 288 1.73 0.59 1.54
N ASP A 289 2.32 0.93 0.39
CA ASP A 289 1.60 0.97 -0.89
C ASP A 289 1.27 -0.42 -1.46
N GLY A 290 2.11 -1.43 -1.17
CA GLY A 290 2.00 -2.78 -1.73
C GLY A 290 0.94 -3.67 -1.06
N SER A 291 0.70 -3.50 0.25
CA SER A 291 -0.33 -4.24 0.99
C SER A 291 -1.75 -3.97 0.44
N ARG A 292 -1.97 -2.74 -0.05
CA ARG A 292 -3.27 -2.20 -0.52
C ARG A 292 -3.95 -2.94 -1.69
N SER A 293 -3.34 -3.94 -2.32
CA SER A 293 -3.82 -4.49 -3.61
C SER A 293 -3.94 -6.00 -3.73
N ASN A 294 -3.36 -6.80 -2.81
CA ASN A 294 -3.30 -8.27 -2.98
C ASN A 294 -4.28 -9.04 -2.08
N SER A 295 -4.81 -8.42 -1.02
CA SER A 295 -5.78 -9.05 -0.11
C SER A 295 -7.22 -9.08 -0.66
N GLU A 296 -7.53 -8.32 -1.71
CA GLU A 296 -8.89 -8.20 -2.27
C GLU A 296 -9.20 -9.22 -3.39
N ALA A 297 -8.32 -10.19 -3.68
CA ALA A 297 -8.44 -11.04 -4.87
C ALA A 297 -8.10 -12.54 -4.65
N SER A 298 -8.85 -13.23 -3.79
CA SER A 298 -8.73 -14.69 -3.63
C SER A 298 -10.04 -15.38 -3.19
N PHE A 299 -11.06 -15.41 -4.06
CA PHE A 299 -12.16 -16.38 -3.99
C PHE A 299 -12.54 -16.84 -5.40
N GLU A 300 -12.32 -18.12 -5.72
CA GLU A 300 -12.96 -18.76 -6.88
C GLU A 300 -14.40 -19.15 -6.52
N PRO A 301 -15.42 -18.76 -7.31
CA PRO A 301 -16.81 -19.06 -6.99
C PRO A 301 -17.21 -20.48 -7.47
N GLY A 302 -17.09 -21.46 -6.58
CA GLY A 302 -17.72 -22.77 -6.74
C GLY A 302 -19.25 -22.66 -6.75
N SER A 303 -19.83 -22.67 -7.95
CA SER A 303 -21.27 -22.61 -8.28
C SER A 303 -22.22 -23.42 -7.37
N PRO A 304 -23.53 -23.04 -7.26
CA PRO A 304 -24.31 -22.38 -8.32
C PRO A 304 -25.06 -21.08 -7.94
N SER A 305 -25.40 -20.33 -9.00
CA SER A 305 -26.21 -19.09 -9.01
C SER A 305 -27.67 -19.28 -8.59
N PRO A 306 -28.40 -18.19 -8.29
CA PRO A 306 -29.27 -17.68 -9.37
C PRO A 306 -29.30 -16.14 -9.54
N THR A 307 -29.57 -15.73 -10.79
CA THR A 307 -30.16 -14.46 -11.26
C THR A 307 -29.50 -13.11 -10.91
N GLU A 308 -29.12 -12.40 -11.97
CA GLU A 308 -28.76 -10.97 -11.95
C GLU A 308 -29.98 -10.09 -11.64
N PHE A 309 -29.74 -8.92 -11.02
CA PHE A 309 -30.61 -7.74 -11.16
C PHE A 309 -29.72 -6.49 -11.42
N PRO A 310 -30.15 -5.54 -12.26
CA PRO A 310 -29.27 -4.50 -12.79
C PRO A 310 -29.10 -3.28 -11.86
N TYR A 311 -28.16 -2.42 -12.24
CA TYR A 311 -27.82 -1.15 -11.59
C TYR A 311 -29.03 -0.26 -11.27
N LEU A 312 -29.06 0.27 -10.05
CA LEU A 312 -29.96 1.37 -9.66
C LEU A 312 -29.32 2.71 -10.05
N GLU A 313 -29.92 3.40 -11.02
CA GLU A 313 -29.45 4.72 -11.47
C GLU A 313 -30.01 5.87 -10.60
N ARG A 314 -29.44 7.07 -10.75
CA ARG A 314 -29.63 8.22 -9.85
C ARG A 314 -30.97 8.92 -10.06
N LEU A 315 -31.77 9.01 -8.98
CA LEU A 315 -33.03 9.78 -8.94
C LEU A 315 -32.86 11.27 -9.32
N PRO A 316 -33.72 11.82 -10.19
CA PRO A 316 -33.97 13.26 -10.32
C PRO A 316 -35.19 13.71 -9.49
N SER A 317 -35.38 15.03 -9.38
CA SER A 317 -36.43 15.68 -8.57
C SER A 317 -37.84 15.63 -9.18
N ILE A 318 -38.86 15.67 -8.32
CA ILE A 318 -40.29 15.82 -8.66
C ILE A 318 -40.59 17.23 -9.21
N ASN A 319 -41.53 17.32 -10.16
CA ASN A 319 -42.50 18.42 -10.31
C ASN A 319 -43.69 17.98 -11.19
N ASP A 320 -44.85 18.62 -10.99
CA ASP A 320 -46.19 18.14 -11.37
C ASP A 320 -46.63 18.32 -12.85
N VAL A 321 -47.87 17.86 -13.10
CA VAL A 321 -48.86 18.31 -14.11
C VAL A 321 -49.09 17.43 -15.36
N ALA A 322 -50.02 16.48 -15.18
CA ALA A 322 -51.23 16.25 -16.00
C ALA A 322 -51.19 15.76 -17.47
N VAL A 323 -51.83 14.59 -17.66
CA VAL A 323 -52.97 14.35 -18.59
C VAL A 323 -52.72 13.83 -20.04
N GLU A 324 -53.50 12.76 -20.34
CA GLU A 324 -53.97 12.19 -21.63
C GLU A 324 -53.18 11.17 -22.51
N GLN A 325 -53.77 9.96 -22.54
CA GLN A 325 -54.17 9.14 -23.71
C GLN A 325 -53.20 8.21 -24.47
N LEU A 326 -53.66 6.94 -24.56
CA LEU A 326 -53.43 5.88 -25.57
C LEU A 326 -51.97 5.47 -25.92
N GLY A 327 -51.58 4.20 -25.94
CA GLY A 327 -52.31 2.96 -25.61
C GLY A 327 -51.84 1.76 -26.46
N TRP A 328 -51.38 0.69 -25.82
CA TRP A 328 -51.02 -0.60 -26.46
C TRP A 328 -51.46 -1.78 -25.57
N PRO A 329 -51.84 -2.95 -26.14
CA PRO A 329 -52.57 -3.99 -25.42
C PRO A 329 -51.69 -5.05 -24.74
N ASP A 330 -52.34 -5.88 -23.93
CA ASP A 330 -51.78 -6.84 -22.98
C ASP A 330 -50.79 -7.87 -23.55
N THR A 331 -49.71 -8.09 -22.80
CA THR A 331 -49.02 -9.40 -22.75
C THR A 331 -49.09 -9.93 -21.32
N LEU A 332 -49.89 -10.99 -21.11
CA LEU A 332 -50.07 -11.63 -19.81
C LEU A 332 -48.79 -12.34 -19.35
N SER A 333 -48.14 -11.80 -18.31
CA SER A 333 -47.11 -12.49 -17.53
C SER A 333 -47.70 -12.89 -16.16
N PRO A 334 -47.40 -14.09 -15.63
CA PRO A 334 -48.04 -14.59 -14.42
C PRO A 334 -47.58 -13.85 -13.16
N VAL A 335 -48.52 -13.48 -12.31
CA VAL A 335 -48.24 -12.96 -10.97
C VAL A 335 -47.76 -14.12 -10.09
N PHE A 336 -46.44 -14.26 -9.96
CA PHE A 336 -45.86 -15.02 -8.87
C PHE A 336 -45.99 -14.21 -7.58
N SER A 337 -47.02 -14.50 -6.79
CA SER A 337 -47.17 -13.99 -5.43
C SER A 337 -46.09 -14.58 -4.52
N ALA A 338 -44.89 -13.98 -4.56
CA ALA A 338 -43.85 -14.24 -3.59
C ALA A 338 -44.34 -13.78 -2.21
N THR A 339 -44.88 -14.71 -1.42
CA THR A 339 -45.25 -14.47 -0.02
C THR A 339 -43.99 -14.15 0.76
N GLN A 340 -43.75 -12.86 0.99
CA GLN A 340 -42.70 -12.40 1.91
C GLN A 340 -43.06 -12.85 3.32
N THR A 341 -42.56 -14.02 3.73
CA THR A 341 -42.46 -14.37 5.15
C THR A 341 -41.60 -13.30 5.83
N PRO A 342 -42.08 -12.63 6.90
CA PRO A 342 -41.26 -11.68 7.62
C PRO A 342 -40.00 -12.38 8.15
N PRO A 343 -38.85 -11.69 8.22
CA PRO A 343 -37.62 -12.28 8.72
C PRO A 343 -37.84 -12.78 10.16
N GLN A 344 -37.57 -14.07 10.39
CA GLN A 344 -37.72 -14.65 11.72
C GLN A 344 -36.61 -14.13 12.63
N ARG A 345 -36.99 -13.26 13.56
CA ARG A 345 -36.15 -12.79 14.67
C ARG A 345 -35.50 -13.97 15.39
N ILE A 346 -34.17 -13.97 15.48
CA ILE A 346 -33.38 -15.00 16.18
C ILE A 346 -33.78 -15.01 17.67
N SER A 347 -34.04 -16.18 18.24
CA SER A 347 -34.55 -16.28 19.63
C SER A 347 -33.51 -15.89 20.68
N THR A 348 -33.97 -15.33 21.80
CA THR A 348 -33.11 -15.01 22.96
C THR A 348 -32.36 -16.26 23.48
N SER A 349 -32.99 -17.45 23.42
CA SER A 349 -32.35 -18.72 23.78
C SER A 349 -31.23 -19.17 22.84
N CYS A 350 -31.25 -18.74 21.58
CA CYS A 350 -30.15 -18.95 20.64
C CYS A 350 -29.02 -17.94 20.92
N ILE A 351 -29.39 -16.67 21.13
CA ILE A 351 -28.44 -15.58 21.39
C ILE A 351 -27.67 -15.79 22.70
N SER A 352 -28.32 -16.26 23.76
CA SER A 352 -27.66 -16.44 25.07
C SER A 352 -26.48 -17.41 24.98
N GLN A 353 -26.57 -18.50 24.22
CA GLN A 353 -25.46 -19.43 24.00
C GLN A 353 -24.21 -18.74 23.43
N TYR A 354 -24.39 -17.75 22.54
CA TYR A 354 -23.28 -16.96 22.00
C TYR A 354 -22.80 -15.85 22.95
N LEU A 355 -23.69 -15.34 23.83
CA LEU A 355 -23.31 -14.46 24.93
C LEU A 355 -22.51 -15.21 26.02
N ASP A 356 -22.80 -16.49 26.27
CA ASP A 356 -22.02 -17.36 27.16
C ASP A 356 -20.60 -17.61 26.62
N VAL A 357 -20.46 -17.79 25.29
CA VAL A 357 -19.15 -17.87 24.63
C VAL A 357 -18.42 -16.51 24.64
N TYR A 358 -19.14 -15.40 24.51
CA TYR A 358 -18.56 -14.08 24.74
C TYR A 358 -18.08 -13.93 26.21
N GLN A 359 -18.86 -14.31 27.22
CA GLN A 359 -18.46 -14.16 28.61
C GLN A 359 -17.22 -15.00 28.95
N SER A 360 -17.15 -16.22 28.43
CA SER A 360 -16.05 -17.16 28.69
C SER A 360 -14.77 -16.91 27.87
N ARG A 361 -14.87 -16.36 26.65
CA ARG A 361 -13.71 -16.14 25.74
C ARG A 361 -13.57 -14.70 25.24
N GLY A 362 -14.68 -14.05 24.89
CA GLY A 362 -14.70 -12.70 24.31
C GLY A 362 -14.44 -11.56 25.32
N TYR A 363 -14.92 -11.66 26.56
CA TYR A 363 -14.77 -10.63 27.59
C TYR A 363 -13.30 -10.34 27.91
N GLY A 364 -12.43 -11.36 27.84
CA GLY A 364 -10.99 -11.21 28.02
C GLY A 364 -10.30 -10.37 26.94
N ILE A 365 -10.95 -10.15 25.79
CA ILE A 365 -10.50 -9.34 24.65
C ILE A 365 -11.25 -7.99 24.62
N TRP A 366 -12.55 -8.00 24.94
CA TRP A 366 -13.45 -6.84 24.86
C TRP A 366 -14.25 -6.67 26.18
N PRO A 367 -13.63 -6.20 27.29
CA PRO A 367 -14.25 -6.16 28.62
C PRO A 367 -15.25 -5.00 28.81
N VAL A 368 -16.23 -4.86 27.92
CA VAL A 368 -17.12 -3.69 27.77
C VAL A 368 -18.62 -3.98 27.83
N VAL A 369 -19.02 -5.25 27.80
CA VAL A 369 -20.43 -5.68 27.97
C VAL A 369 -20.50 -6.75 29.05
N ASP A 370 -21.45 -6.61 29.97
CA ASP A 370 -21.90 -7.67 30.86
C ASP A 370 -22.88 -8.58 30.10
N ALA A 371 -22.50 -9.85 29.91
CA ALA A 371 -23.30 -10.83 29.19
C ALA A 371 -24.54 -11.30 29.97
N GLU A 372 -24.46 -11.38 31.30
CA GLU A 372 -25.54 -11.85 32.15
C GLU A 372 -26.62 -10.75 32.27
N ALA A 373 -26.21 -9.51 32.53
CA ALA A 373 -27.13 -8.36 32.54
C ALA A 373 -27.80 -8.13 31.17
N LEU A 374 -27.06 -8.30 30.05
CA LEU A 374 -27.64 -8.20 28.71
C LEU A 374 -28.65 -9.34 28.44
N THR A 375 -28.32 -10.58 28.82
CA THR A 375 -29.23 -11.73 28.69
C THR A 375 -30.48 -11.54 29.55
N ALA A 376 -30.34 -11.08 30.80
CA ALA A 376 -31.45 -10.78 31.68
C ALA A 376 -32.36 -9.68 31.08
N ARG A 377 -31.78 -8.60 30.54
CA ARG A 377 -32.54 -7.51 29.89
C ARG A 377 -33.34 -8.00 28.67
N LEU A 378 -32.79 -8.92 27.86
CA LEU A 378 -33.50 -9.54 26.74
C LEU A 378 -34.63 -10.50 27.16
N LEU A 379 -34.59 -11.03 28.38
CA LEU A 379 -35.62 -11.88 28.94
C LEU A 379 -36.72 -11.08 29.66
N THR A 380 -36.38 -9.96 30.32
CA THR A 380 -37.37 -9.07 30.97
C THR A 380 -38.03 -8.09 30.01
N HIS A 381 -37.32 -7.66 28.96
CA HIS A 381 -37.81 -6.73 27.94
C HIS A 381 -37.59 -7.30 26.53
N PRO A 382 -38.41 -8.27 26.09
CA PRO A 382 -38.27 -8.87 24.76
C PRO A 382 -38.35 -7.87 23.61
N ASP A 383 -39.07 -6.76 23.77
CA ASP A 383 -39.26 -5.74 22.74
C ASP A 383 -38.14 -4.68 22.70
N ASP A 384 -37.07 -4.86 23.50
CA ASP A 384 -35.89 -3.98 23.50
C ASP A 384 -35.01 -4.24 22.26
N VAL A 385 -35.33 -3.52 21.18
CA VAL A 385 -34.62 -3.59 19.89
C VAL A 385 -33.16 -3.16 19.99
N GLU A 386 -32.78 -2.29 20.94
CA GLU A 386 -31.40 -1.83 21.10
C GLU A 386 -30.53 -2.89 21.80
N ALA A 387 -31.00 -3.45 22.91
CA ALA A 387 -30.35 -4.60 23.56
C ALA A 387 -30.23 -5.77 22.58
N TYR A 388 -31.26 -5.98 21.76
CA TYR A 388 -31.27 -7.03 20.74
C TYR A 388 -30.28 -6.80 19.60
N ALA A 389 -30.15 -5.55 19.12
CA ALA A 389 -29.14 -5.17 18.12
C ALA A 389 -27.71 -5.34 18.65
N LEU A 390 -27.47 -4.98 19.92
CA LEU A 390 -26.18 -5.20 20.58
C LEU A 390 -25.86 -6.69 20.70
N ALA A 391 -26.78 -7.50 21.21
CA ALA A 391 -26.54 -8.92 21.44
C ALA A 391 -26.32 -9.71 20.14
N THR A 392 -27.08 -9.40 19.08
CA THR A 392 -26.86 -10.00 17.75
C THR A 392 -25.54 -9.52 17.11
N ALA A 393 -25.12 -8.27 17.32
CA ALA A 393 -23.81 -7.80 16.88
C ALA A 393 -22.66 -8.53 17.60
N ILE A 394 -22.77 -8.74 18.93
CA ILE A 394 -21.83 -9.56 19.71
C ILE A 394 -21.79 -10.98 19.15
N SER A 395 -22.93 -11.63 18.93
CA SER A 395 -22.97 -12.99 18.35
C SER A 395 -22.27 -13.06 16.99
N ALA A 396 -22.45 -12.08 16.10
CA ALA A 396 -21.74 -12.02 14.82
C ALA A 396 -20.21 -11.92 14.99
N ALA A 397 -19.75 -11.06 15.92
CA ALA A 397 -18.34 -10.90 16.26
C ALA A 397 -17.76 -12.19 16.85
N VAL A 398 -18.44 -12.81 17.83
CA VAL A 398 -18.04 -14.07 18.49
C VAL A 398 -17.89 -15.23 17.51
N VAL A 399 -18.88 -15.43 16.63
CA VAL A 399 -18.88 -16.55 15.67
C VAL A 399 -17.77 -16.42 14.64
N SER A 400 -17.54 -15.20 14.13
CA SER A 400 -16.44 -14.91 13.20
C SER A 400 -15.06 -14.90 13.88
N GLN A 401 -14.98 -14.41 15.12
CA GLN A 401 -13.74 -14.38 15.90
C GLN A 401 -13.24 -15.79 16.18
N PHE A 402 -14.08 -16.66 16.74
CA PHE A 402 -13.66 -17.98 17.23
C PHE A 402 -13.91 -19.13 16.24
N SER A 403 -14.16 -18.83 14.96
CA SER A 403 -14.38 -19.84 13.90
C SER A 403 -15.47 -20.88 14.21
N ILE A 404 -16.50 -20.49 14.98
CA ILE A 404 -17.58 -21.39 15.45
C ILE A 404 -18.34 -22.02 14.27
N ASP A 405 -18.47 -21.29 13.16
CA ASP A 405 -19.06 -21.77 11.92
C ASP A 405 -18.27 -22.94 11.28
N ALA A 406 -16.97 -23.11 11.59
CA ALA A 406 -16.07 -24.11 11.00
C ALA A 406 -15.80 -25.34 11.87
N GLU A 407 -15.91 -25.25 13.21
CA GLU A 407 -15.57 -26.37 14.11
C GLU A 407 -16.62 -27.51 14.10
N PRO A 408 -16.21 -28.78 13.87
CA PRO A 408 -17.01 -29.95 14.22
C PRO A 408 -16.97 -30.18 15.74
N GLY A 409 -18.13 -30.37 16.39
CA GLY A 409 -18.20 -30.49 17.85
C GLY A 409 -18.11 -29.16 18.62
N SER A 410 -18.34 -28.04 17.93
CA SER A 410 -18.54 -26.72 18.55
C SER A 410 -19.57 -26.75 19.70
N PRO A 411 -19.41 -25.96 20.79
CA PRO A 411 -20.34 -25.94 21.92
C PRO A 411 -21.79 -25.56 21.56
N VAL A 412 -22.04 -25.00 20.36
CA VAL A 412 -23.39 -24.73 19.85
C VAL A 412 -23.83 -25.84 18.90
N GLU A 413 -24.35 -26.94 19.47
CA GLU A 413 -24.81 -28.10 18.70
C GLU A 413 -26.12 -27.86 17.94
N GLY A 414 -26.15 -28.31 16.68
CA GLY A 414 -27.37 -28.58 15.91
C GLY A 414 -28.36 -27.41 15.78
N HIS A 415 -29.33 -27.35 16.69
CA HIS A 415 -30.53 -26.50 16.60
C HIS A 415 -30.27 -25.00 16.75
N TYR A 416 -29.12 -24.61 17.33
CA TYR A 416 -28.77 -23.21 17.59
C TYR A 416 -27.63 -22.67 16.70
N ARG A 417 -27.11 -23.46 15.75
CA ARG A 417 -25.97 -23.06 14.91
C ARG A 417 -26.40 -22.05 13.85
N VAL A 418 -26.35 -20.77 14.21
CA VAL A 418 -26.67 -19.63 13.32
C VAL A 418 -25.36 -18.98 12.87
N SER A 419 -25.23 -18.75 11.55
CA SER A 419 -23.98 -18.23 11.01
C SER A 419 -23.75 -16.76 11.34
N SER A 420 -22.48 -16.39 11.44
CA SER A 420 -22.03 -15.02 11.73
C SER A 420 -22.67 -13.96 10.82
N GLY A 421 -22.92 -14.29 9.55
CA GLY A 421 -23.58 -13.40 8.59
C GLY A 421 -25.08 -13.19 8.82
N VAL A 422 -25.79 -14.18 9.38
CA VAL A 422 -27.21 -14.03 9.75
C VAL A 422 -27.33 -13.11 10.96
N PHE A 423 -26.51 -13.33 11.99
CA PHE A 423 -26.41 -12.42 13.13
C PHE A 423 -26.05 -10.98 12.71
N ALA A 424 -25.07 -10.81 11.81
CA ALA A 424 -24.67 -9.49 11.33
C ALA A 424 -25.75 -8.79 10.47
N THR A 425 -26.67 -9.54 9.89
CA THR A 425 -27.81 -9.00 9.12
C THR A 425 -28.92 -8.56 10.07
N GLU A 426 -29.28 -9.41 11.03
CA GLU A 426 -30.31 -9.10 12.03
C GLU A 426 -29.88 -7.96 12.96
N ALA A 427 -28.59 -7.87 13.31
CA ALA A 427 -28.01 -6.76 14.06
C ALA A 427 -28.17 -5.41 13.34
N LYS A 428 -28.09 -5.39 11.99
CA LYS A 428 -28.29 -4.19 11.16
C LYS A 428 -29.76 -3.80 11.10
N ARG A 429 -30.63 -4.77 10.84
CA ARG A 429 -32.10 -4.58 10.86
C ARG A 429 -32.58 -4.01 12.21
N ALA A 430 -32.09 -4.55 13.33
CA ALA A 430 -32.50 -4.13 14.67
C ALA A 430 -31.97 -2.74 15.06
N ARG A 431 -30.75 -2.35 14.67
CA ARG A 431 -30.25 -0.97 14.93
C ARG A 431 -30.94 0.08 14.04
N GLU A 432 -31.36 -0.29 12.83
CA GLU A 432 -32.18 0.58 11.97
C GLU A 432 -33.57 0.78 12.58
N GLU A 433 -34.19 -0.28 13.11
CA GLU A 433 -35.45 -0.23 13.86
C GLU A 433 -35.33 0.59 15.17
N ALA A 434 -34.16 0.59 15.81
CA ALA A 434 -33.86 1.39 17.01
C ALA A 434 -33.49 2.86 16.72
N ASP A 435 -33.51 3.31 15.46
CA ASP A 435 -33.11 4.67 15.04
C ASP A 435 -31.77 5.13 15.64
N HIS A 436 -30.75 4.27 15.49
CA HIS A 436 -29.44 4.41 16.15
C HIS A 436 -28.64 5.67 15.80
N MET A 437 -29.11 6.50 14.84
CA MET A 437 -28.42 7.69 14.34
C MET A 437 -28.83 8.94 15.10
N GLU A 438 -30.10 9.10 15.41
CA GLU A 438 -30.59 10.15 16.32
C GLU A 438 -30.48 9.68 17.79
N HIS A 439 -30.83 8.42 18.07
CA HIS A 439 -30.83 7.83 19.41
C HIS A 439 -29.47 7.18 19.73
N ILE A 440 -28.47 8.03 20.00
CA ILE A 440 -27.10 7.57 20.28
C ILE A 440 -26.91 7.26 21.77
N THR A 441 -26.80 5.97 22.09
CA THR A 441 -26.44 5.46 23.43
C THR A 441 -25.10 4.70 23.43
N VAL A 442 -24.67 4.25 24.62
CA VAL A 442 -23.57 3.29 24.81
C VAL A 442 -23.82 1.97 24.05
N PHE A 443 -25.06 1.47 24.01
CA PHE A 443 -25.41 0.24 23.29
C PHE A 443 -25.35 0.46 21.77
N SER A 444 -25.82 1.61 21.27
CA SER A 444 -25.66 2.02 19.86
C SER A 444 -24.18 2.10 19.43
N ILE A 445 -23.29 2.58 20.31
CA ILE A 445 -21.82 2.55 20.07
C ILE A 445 -21.31 1.11 20.01
N LEU A 446 -21.61 0.30 21.03
CA LEU A 446 -21.11 -1.07 21.17
C LEU A 446 -21.57 -1.99 20.03
N GLY A 447 -22.85 -1.93 19.64
CA GLY A 447 -23.37 -2.69 18.48
C GLY A 447 -22.71 -2.27 17.16
N THR A 448 -22.27 -1.01 17.05
CA THR A 448 -21.47 -0.53 15.91
C THR A 448 -20.04 -1.06 15.97
N PHE A 449 -19.41 -1.06 17.14
CA PHE A 449 -18.08 -1.63 17.36
C PHE A 449 -18.01 -3.13 17.05
N PHE A 450 -18.97 -3.94 17.52
CA PHE A 450 -18.99 -5.37 17.20
C PHE A 450 -19.29 -5.65 15.71
N LEU A 451 -20.03 -4.77 15.02
CA LEU A 451 -20.17 -4.82 13.56
C LEU A 451 -18.88 -4.44 12.81
N HIS A 452 -18.03 -3.57 13.38
CA HIS A 452 -16.65 -3.36 12.91
C HIS A 452 -15.82 -4.65 13.06
N VAL A 453 -15.81 -5.27 14.26
CA VAL A 453 -15.07 -6.51 14.54
C VAL A 453 -15.48 -7.64 13.59
N TYR A 454 -16.78 -7.89 13.44
CA TYR A 454 -17.29 -8.85 12.46
C TYR A 454 -16.80 -8.54 11.05
N SER A 455 -16.87 -7.27 10.61
CA SER A 455 -16.47 -6.86 9.27
C SER A 455 -14.96 -7.01 9.03
N ALA A 456 -14.13 -6.83 10.06
CA ALA A 456 -12.69 -7.10 10.01
C ALA A 456 -12.42 -8.61 9.86
N ASN A 457 -13.07 -9.44 10.68
CA ASN A 457 -12.87 -10.90 10.70
C ASN A 457 -13.29 -11.58 9.39
N ILE A 458 -14.27 -11.04 8.66
CA ILE A 458 -14.63 -11.52 7.31
C ILE A 458 -13.87 -10.82 6.16
N GLY A 459 -12.79 -10.10 6.46
CA GLY A 459 -11.92 -9.43 5.47
C GLY A 459 -12.53 -8.21 4.77
N ARG A 460 -13.72 -7.75 5.15
CA ARG A 460 -14.40 -6.58 4.55
C ARG A 460 -13.87 -5.27 5.13
N MET A 461 -12.57 -5.02 4.95
CA MET A 461 -11.87 -3.97 5.69
C MET A 461 -12.40 -2.55 5.45
N ASN A 462 -12.86 -2.25 4.23
CA ASN A 462 -13.51 -0.96 3.93
C ASN A 462 -14.78 -0.73 4.78
N ALA A 463 -15.60 -1.76 5.01
CA ALA A 463 -16.76 -1.68 5.90
C ALA A 463 -16.36 -1.64 7.38
N SER A 464 -15.32 -2.37 7.75
CA SER A 464 -14.70 -2.34 9.09
C SER A 464 -14.26 -0.92 9.48
N THR A 465 -13.54 -0.22 8.60
CA THR A 465 -13.12 1.18 8.80
C THR A 465 -14.31 2.12 9.01
N VAL A 466 -15.37 1.97 8.20
CA VAL A 466 -16.57 2.81 8.30
C VAL A 466 -17.30 2.61 9.63
N TYR A 467 -17.50 1.36 10.07
CA TYR A 467 -18.13 1.08 11.36
C TYR A 467 -17.29 1.56 12.55
N LEU A 468 -15.95 1.49 12.48
CA LEU A 468 -15.08 2.03 13.53
C LEU A 468 -15.19 3.56 13.62
N GLY A 469 -15.14 4.25 12.47
CA GLY A 469 -15.34 5.70 12.38
C GLY A 469 -16.74 6.15 12.85
N GLU A 470 -17.78 5.36 12.59
CA GLU A 470 -19.13 5.60 13.11
C GLU A 470 -19.19 5.45 14.65
N ALA A 471 -18.62 4.38 15.21
CA ALA A 471 -18.58 4.14 16.65
C ALA A 471 -17.84 5.27 17.39
N ILE A 472 -16.72 5.73 16.82
CA ILE A 472 -15.92 6.85 17.34
C ILE A 472 -16.67 8.19 17.18
N THR A 473 -17.41 8.39 16.10
CA THR A 473 -18.25 9.58 15.92
C THR A 473 -19.36 9.64 16.97
N LYS A 474 -20.05 8.52 17.22
CA LYS A 474 -21.04 8.39 18.31
C LYS A 474 -20.42 8.65 19.69
N ALA A 475 -19.23 8.10 19.97
CA ALA A 475 -18.48 8.36 21.21
C ALA A 475 -18.09 9.85 21.37
N HIS A 476 -17.78 10.56 20.28
CA HIS A 476 -17.58 12.00 20.30
C HIS A 476 -18.89 12.77 20.60
N ILE A 477 -20.03 12.34 20.03
CA ILE A 477 -21.32 12.99 20.24
C ILE A 477 -21.78 12.91 21.70
N ILE A 478 -21.77 11.72 22.32
CA ILE A 478 -22.15 11.58 23.75
C ILE A 478 -21.08 12.14 24.70
N GLY A 479 -19.85 12.31 24.23
CA GLY A 479 -18.79 13.02 24.96
C GLY A 479 -17.82 12.15 25.77
N LEU A 480 -17.64 10.87 25.44
CA LEU A 480 -16.73 9.95 26.16
C LEU A 480 -15.27 10.45 26.31
N HIS A 481 -14.86 11.40 25.47
CA HIS A 481 -13.54 12.03 25.45
C HIS A 481 -13.42 13.25 26.39
N LYS A 482 -14.43 13.56 27.21
CA LYS A 482 -14.49 14.74 28.10
C LYS A 482 -14.68 14.31 29.55
N ASN A 483 -13.89 14.87 30.48
CA ASN A 483 -14.06 14.58 31.93
C ASN A 483 -15.49 14.85 32.44
N VAL A 484 -16.11 15.93 31.96
CA VAL A 484 -17.48 16.36 32.32
C VAL A 484 -18.55 15.29 32.12
N TYR A 485 -18.34 14.32 31.21
CA TYR A 485 -19.24 13.18 31.03
C TYR A 485 -19.28 12.26 32.26
N TYR A 486 -18.16 12.15 32.98
CA TYR A 486 -17.97 11.21 34.08
C TYR A 486 -18.26 11.83 35.47
N GLU A 487 -18.21 13.16 35.60
CA GLU A 487 -18.32 13.92 36.87
C GLU A 487 -19.61 13.66 37.69
N SER A 488 -20.65 13.08 37.07
CA SER A 488 -21.93 12.76 37.71
C SER A 488 -22.20 11.25 37.85
N MET A 489 -21.26 10.39 37.45
CA MET A 489 -21.43 8.94 37.44
C MET A 489 -20.91 8.27 38.71
N GLY A 490 -21.52 7.15 39.10
CA GLY A 490 -20.94 6.25 40.09
C GLY A 490 -19.70 5.52 39.54
N THR A 491 -18.77 5.14 40.41
CA THR A 491 -17.45 4.58 40.04
C THR A 491 -17.53 3.42 39.05
N GLU A 492 -18.49 2.51 39.24
CA GLU A 492 -18.69 1.36 38.35
C GLU A 492 -19.07 1.80 36.92
N GLN A 493 -20.10 2.64 36.79
CA GLN A 493 -20.57 3.16 35.51
C GLN A 493 -19.49 4.03 34.81
N MET A 494 -18.73 4.79 35.59
CA MET A 494 -17.56 5.53 35.11
C MET A 494 -16.51 4.58 34.53
N GLN A 495 -16.09 3.55 35.28
CA GLN A 495 -15.08 2.58 34.82
C GLN A 495 -15.57 1.78 33.59
N GLN A 496 -16.85 1.39 33.52
CA GLN A 496 -17.45 0.77 32.32
C GLN A 496 -17.32 1.69 31.08
N ASN A 497 -17.68 2.97 31.20
CA ASN A 497 -17.61 3.92 30.08
C ASN A 497 -16.16 4.28 29.69
N LEU A 498 -15.23 4.30 30.66
CA LEU A 498 -13.80 4.44 30.40
C LEU A 498 -13.24 3.25 29.62
N ARG A 499 -13.66 2.01 29.92
CA ARG A 499 -13.28 0.82 29.11
C ARG A 499 -13.71 0.98 27.66
N LEU A 500 -14.92 1.50 27.39
CA LEU A 500 -15.40 1.75 26.03
C LEU A 500 -14.56 2.81 25.31
N TYR A 501 -14.28 3.96 25.95
CA TYR A 501 -13.38 4.97 25.39
C TYR A 501 -12.00 4.38 25.06
N TRP A 502 -11.41 3.63 25.99
CA TRP A 502 -10.08 3.05 25.81
C TRP A 502 -10.07 1.93 24.76
N LEU A 503 -11.12 1.10 24.68
CA LEU A 503 -11.26 0.08 23.65
C LEU A 503 -11.33 0.71 22.24
N LEU A 504 -12.14 1.76 22.06
CA LEU A 504 -12.17 2.51 20.80
C LEU A 504 -10.80 3.14 20.47
N PHE A 505 -10.10 3.68 21.48
CA PHE A 505 -8.77 4.27 21.31
C PHE A 505 -7.73 3.25 20.82
N ILE A 506 -7.59 2.10 21.51
CA ILE A 506 -6.60 1.07 21.12
C ILE A 506 -6.94 0.45 19.76
N THR A 507 -8.23 0.20 19.48
CA THR A 507 -8.67 -0.34 18.19
C THR A 507 -8.44 0.66 17.06
N GLU A 508 -8.69 1.96 17.25
CA GLU A 508 -8.37 2.97 16.23
C GLU A 508 -6.87 3.02 15.94
N ARG A 509 -5.99 2.93 16.95
CA ARG A 509 -4.53 2.93 16.73
C ARG A 509 -4.08 1.70 15.95
N ALA A 510 -4.50 0.50 16.36
CA ALA A 510 -4.17 -0.74 15.66
C ALA A 510 -4.64 -0.71 14.20
N HIS A 511 -5.91 -0.35 13.99
CA HIS A 511 -6.53 -0.31 12.67
C HIS A 511 -5.94 0.79 11.77
N SER A 512 -5.62 1.96 12.34
CA SER A 512 -4.94 3.07 11.67
C SER A 512 -3.56 2.66 11.15
N ILE A 513 -2.77 2.00 11.99
CA ILE A 513 -1.42 1.55 11.66
C ILE A 513 -1.44 0.46 10.58
N GLN A 514 -2.32 -0.53 10.72
CA GLN A 514 -2.37 -1.68 9.79
C GLN A 514 -2.96 -1.34 8.41
N HIS A 515 -3.83 -0.32 8.33
CA HIS A 515 -4.56 0.01 7.09
C HIS A 515 -4.28 1.40 6.52
N ASP A 516 -3.34 2.15 7.11
CA ASP A 516 -2.92 3.49 6.68
C ASP A 516 -4.10 4.49 6.57
N VAL A 517 -4.96 4.49 7.60
CA VAL A 517 -6.09 5.42 7.75
C VAL A 517 -5.84 6.38 8.94
N PRO A 518 -6.23 7.66 8.86
CA PRO A 518 -5.93 8.63 9.91
C PRO A 518 -6.74 8.37 11.19
N THR A 519 -6.11 8.51 12.36
CA THR A 519 -6.81 8.54 13.66
C THR A 519 -7.65 9.80 13.82
N THR A 520 -8.82 9.66 14.44
CA THR A 520 -9.80 10.73 14.70
C THR A 520 -10.06 10.91 16.19
N LEU A 521 -10.03 9.83 16.98
CA LEU A 521 -10.10 9.91 18.44
C LEU A 521 -8.77 10.45 18.97
N LYS A 522 -8.83 11.51 19.78
CA LYS A 522 -7.65 12.10 20.42
C LYS A 522 -7.49 11.54 21.82
N ARG A 523 -6.24 11.39 22.26
CA ARG A 523 -5.93 11.06 23.65
C ARG A 523 -6.38 12.20 24.56
N ALA A 524 -7.21 11.89 25.54
CA ALA A 524 -7.63 12.81 26.59
C ALA A 524 -6.87 12.45 27.89
N PRO A 525 -5.79 13.17 28.25
CA PRO A 525 -5.00 12.90 29.46
C PRO A 525 -5.73 13.29 30.75
N ASP A 526 -6.76 14.15 30.63
CA ASP A 526 -7.55 14.67 31.74
C ASP A 526 -8.73 13.75 32.14
N LEU A 527 -8.81 12.53 31.59
CA LEU A 527 -9.80 11.53 31.98
C LEU A 527 -9.38 10.81 33.27
N PRO A 528 -10.33 10.32 34.10
CA PRO A 528 -10.01 9.51 35.25
C PRO A 528 -9.24 8.23 34.86
N PRO A 529 -8.33 7.75 35.72
CA PRO A 529 -7.56 6.54 35.44
C PRO A 529 -8.47 5.31 35.33
N LEU A 530 -8.07 4.36 34.48
CA LEU A 530 -8.68 3.04 34.43
C LEU A 530 -8.12 2.18 35.58
N GLU A 531 -8.98 1.78 36.52
CA GLU A 531 -8.56 1.17 37.78
C GLU A 531 -8.93 -0.32 37.83
N ASN A 532 -8.02 -1.16 38.32
CA ASN A 532 -8.36 -2.53 38.72
C ASN A 532 -9.01 -2.50 40.11
N LEU A 533 -10.33 -2.59 40.16
CA LEU A 533 -11.10 -2.63 41.40
C LEU A 533 -11.03 -4.01 42.11
N ASN A 534 -10.38 -5.01 41.49
CA ASN A 534 -10.33 -6.42 41.91
C ASN A 534 -11.72 -7.10 41.98
N ASP A 535 -12.68 -6.53 41.26
CA ASP A 535 -14.03 -7.06 41.00
C ASP A 535 -14.07 -8.06 39.83
N GLY A 536 -12.95 -8.22 39.12
CA GLY A 536 -12.84 -9.02 37.88
C GLY A 536 -13.33 -8.29 36.62
N ALA A 537 -13.87 -7.09 36.75
CA ALA A 537 -14.50 -6.36 35.64
C ALA A 537 -13.48 -5.58 34.79
N VAL A 538 -12.38 -5.09 35.39
CA VAL A 538 -11.20 -4.62 34.64
C VAL A 538 -10.09 -5.66 34.75
N THR A 539 -9.66 -6.23 33.62
CA THR A 539 -8.52 -7.15 33.61
C THR A 539 -7.20 -6.37 33.65
N PRO A 540 -6.18 -6.82 34.42
CA PRO A 540 -4.86 -6.20 34.41
C PRO A 540 -4.23 -6.17 33.00
N ALA A 541 -4.55 -7.17 32.17
CA ALA A 541 -4.17 -7.22 30.77
C ALA A 541 -4.72 -6.05 29.95
N PHE A 542 -6.01 -5.69 30.10
CA PHE A 542 -6.58 -4.57 29.37
C PHE A 542 -5.97 -3.23 29.79
N ILE A 543 -5.67 -3.03 31.08
CA ILE A 543 -4.90 -1.85 31.56
C ILE A 543 -3.51 -1.81 30.89
N GLN A 544 -2.79 -2.94 30.86
CA GLN A 544 -1.48 -3.02 30.21
C GLN A 544 -1.58 -2.76 28.69
N LEU A 545 -2.61 -3.26 28.00
CA LEU A 545 -2.84 -2.99 26.58
C LEU A 545 -3.08 -1.50 26.32
N CYS A 546 -3.87 -0.83 27.15
CA CYS A 546 -4.08 0.63 27.10
C CYS A 546 -2.76 1.40 27.33
N ARG A 547 -1.90 0.93 28.26
CA ARG A 547 -0.56 1.50 28.48
C ARG A 547 0.34 1.35 27.26
N LEU A 548 0.37 0.17 26.62
CA LEU A 548 1.14 -0.08 25.40
C LEU A 548 0.74 0.88 24.26
N PHE A 549 -0.56 1.00 23.99
CA PHE A 549 -1.06 1.93 22.97
C PHE A 549 -0.90 3.40 23.34
N ASN A 550 -0.89 3.77 24.62
CA ASN A 550 -0.56 5.13 25.06
C ASN A 550 0.92 5.46 24.80
N ILE A 551 1.86 4.54 25.09
CA ILE A 551 3.29 4.69 24.75
C ILE A 551 3.46 4.86 23.25
N LEU A 552 2.82 4.00 22.44
CA LEU A 552 2.83 4.08 20.98
C LEU A 552 2.32 5.44 20.47
N ASP A 553 1.19 5.92 21.01
CA ASP A 553 0.58 7.22 20.67
C ASP A 553 1.45 8.42 21.12
N VAL A 554 2.23 8.32 22.21
CA VAL A 554 3.28 9.33 22.52
C VAL A 554 4.28 9.39 21.38
N THR A 555 4.88 8.25 21.04
CA THR A 555 6.06 8.21 20.19
C THR A 555 5.77 8.60 18.74
N ILE A 556 4.63 8.21 18.18
CA ILE A 556 4.25 8.59 16.80
C ILE A 556 3.76 10.03 16.66
N THR A 557 3.41 10.70 17.77
CA THR A 557 2.98 12.12 17.78
C THR A 557 4.06 13.06 18.31
N ALA A 558 5.23 12.53 18.66
CA ALA A 558 6.38 13.31 19.09
C ALA A 558 6.85 14.28 17.98
N ASP A 559 7.35 15.45 18.37
CA ASP A 559 7.92 16.39 17.42
C ASP A 559 9.25 15.86 16.84
N ALA A 560 9.60 16.31 15.63
CA ALA A 560 10.77 15.81 14.92
C ALA A 560 12.12 16.03 15.64
N ALA A 561 12.21 16.89 16.65
CA ALA A 561 13.43 17.07 17.45
C ALA A 561 13.48 16.14 18.67
N SER A 562 12.34 15.76 19.25
CA SER A 562 12.28 14.77 20.35
C SER A 562 12.10 13.32 19.90
N ALA A 563 11.66 13.08 18.66
CA ALA A 563 11.27 11.76 18.15
C ALA A 563 12.29 10.63 18.38
N ARG A 564 13.61 10.86 18.21
CA ARG A 564 14.62 9.81 18.52
C ARG A 564 14.60 9.41 19.99
N ASN A 565 14.44 10.36 20.90
CA ASN A 565 14.41 10.11 22.34
C ASN A 565 13.09 9.43 22.75
N ALA A 566 11.97 9.83 22.14
CA ALA A 566 10.68 9.18 22.32
C ALA A 566 10.66 7.74 21.78
N LEU A 567 11.37 7.46 20.69
CA LEU A 567 11.58 6.12 20.14
C LEU A 567 12.44 5.26 21.07
N ALA A 568 13.58 5.76 21.52
CA ALA A 568 14.48 5.04 22.43
C ALA A 568 13.77 4.67 23.75
N LEU A 569 13.11 5.64 24.37
CA LEU A 569 12.37 5.45 25.62
C LEU A 569 11.19 4.48 25.45
N ALA A 570 10.47 4.53 24.32
CA ALA A 570 9.41 3.57 24.05
C ALA A 570 9.94 2.14 23.83
N GLN A 571 11.02 1.97 23.06
CA GLN A 571 11.64 0.64 22.88
C GLN A 571 12.12 0.04 24.20
N GLN A 572 12.70 0.87 25.10
CA GLN A 572 13.09 0.47 26.45
C GLN A 572 11.89 0.12 27.35
N GLN A 573 10.76 0.83 27.22
CA GLN A 573 9.54 0.53 27.98
C GLN A 573 8.80 -0.72 27.45
N LEU A 574 8.92 -1.01 26.15
CA LEU A 574 8.30 -2.16 25.50
C LEU A 574 9.11 -3.46 25.65
N SER A 575 10.40 -3.39 25.98
CA SER A 575 11.27 -4.56 26.19
C SER A 575 11.18 -5.18 27.59
N SER A 576 10.29 -4.70 28.46
CA SER A 576 10.01 -5.32 29.77
C SER A 576 8.96 -6.42 29.64
N ASP A 577 9.39 -7.67 29.83
CA ASP A 577 8.52 -8.86 29.82
C ASP A 577 7.89 -9.19 31.19
N GLU A 578 8.18 -8.41 32.25
CA GLU A 578 7.64 -8.62 33.61
C GLU A 578 6.11 -8.56 33.64
N ALA A 579 5.51 -7.61 32.92
CA ALA A 579 4.06 -7.41 32.89
C ALA A 579 3.30 -8.61 32.27
N PRO A 580 3.63 -9.12 31.06
CA PRO A 580 3.05 -10.36 30.54
C PRO A 580 3.19 -11.57 31.45
N LEU A 581 4.35 -11.74 32.10
CA LEU A 581 4.63 -12.91 32.92
C LEU A 581 3.75 -12.95 34.18
N SER A 582 3.42 -11.78 34.75
CA SER A 582 2.52 -11.66 35.90
C SER A 582 1.04 -11.97 35.64
N LEU A 583 0.61 -12.14 34.38
CA LEU A 583 -0.77 -12.47 34.05
C LEU A 583 -1.01 -13.98 34.22
N GLU A 584 -1.98 -14.38 35.05
CA GLU A 584 -2.31 -15.81 35.19
C GLU A 584 -2.87 -16.39 33.88
N ASN A 585 -3.76 -15.64 33.21
CA ASN A 585 -4.47 -16.08 32.01
C ASN A 585 -3.58 -16.09 30.74
N GLU A 586 -3.38 -17.28 30.18
CA GLU A 586 -2.57 -17.52 28.98
C GLU A 586 -3.07 -16.77 27.73
N LEU A 587 -4.40 -16.68 27.53
CA LEU A 587 -5.00 -15.93 26.42
C LEU A 587 -4.58 -14.46 26.45
N GLN A 588 -4.53 -13.88 27.65
CA GLN A 588 -4.14 -12.49 27.85
C GLN A 588 -2.62 -12.30 27.70
N ARG A 589 -1.81 -13.20 28.28
CA ARG A 589 -0.35 -13.21 28.09
C ARG A 589 0.03 -13.32 26.60
N ALA A 590 -0.72 -14.08 25.80
CA ALA A 590 -0.54 -14.16 24.35
C ALA A 590 -0.73 -12.80 23.64
N ASP A 591 -1.85 -12.10 23.87
CA ASP A 591 -2.07 -10.82 23.18
C ASP A 591 -1.10 -9.72 23.62
N ILE A 592 -0.82 -9.60 24.92
CA ILE A 592 0.08 -8.55 25.44
C ILE A 592 1.51 -8.76 24.91
N SER A 593 2.05 -9.98 24.99
CA SER A 593 3.41 -10.27 24.53
C SER A 593 3.57 -10.13 23.02
N MET A 594 2.61 -10.60 22.22
CA MET A 594 2.65 -10.44 20.76
C MET A 594 2.43 -8.98 20.34
N THR A 595 1.57 -8.23 21.04
CA THR A 595 1.38 -6.79 20.79
C THR A 595 2.64 -5.99 21.13
N GLN A 596 3.35 -6.32 22.22
CA GLN A 596 4.65 -5.69 22.53
C GLN A 596 5.66 -5.90 21.41
N GLN A 597 5.92 -7.16 21.01
CA GLN A 597 6.92 -7.43 19.98
C GLN A 597 6.52 -6.83 18.61
N TRP A 598 5.23 -6.84 18.26
CA TRP A 598 4.70 -6.14 17.08
C TRP A 598 4.93 -4.62 17.14
N MET A 599 4.60 -3.96 18.27
CA MET A 599 4.85 -2.51 18.44
C MET A 599 6.35 -2.19 18.37
N ARG A 600 7.23 -3.05 18.87
CA ARG A 600 8.69 -2.88 18.76
C ARG A 600 9.16 -2.91 17.30
N ILE A 601 8.66 -3.83 16.48
CA ILE A 601 8.90 -3.84 15.02
C ILE A 601 8.35 -2.58 14.36
N PHE A 602 7.10 -2.21 14.65
CA PHE A 602 6.49 -1.02 14.05
C PHE A 602 7.24 0.27 14.40
N LEU A 603 7.66 0.45 15.66
CA LEU A 603 8.47 1.60 16.07
C LEU A 603 9.88 1.59 15.45
N TRP A 604 10.47 0.42 15.20
CA TRP A 604 11.72 0.31 14.43
C TRP A 604 11.51 0.69 12.95
N GLN A 605 10.41 0.26 12.32
CA GLN A 605 10.04 0.70 10.97
C GLN A 605 9.75 2.22 10.90
N HIS A 606 9.17 2.78 11.96
CA HIS A 606 8.96 4.22 12.08
C HIS A 606 10.30 4.97 12.24
N ALA A 607 11.21 4.43 13.06
CA ALA A 607 12.56 4.99 13.27
C ALA A 607 13.33 5.13 11.95
N LEU A 608 13.26 4.14 11.03
CA LEU A 608 13.86 4.24 9.69
C LEU A 608 13.53 5.57 8.98
N ASN A 609 12.33 6.11 9.17
CA ASN A 609 11.83 7.29 8.47
C ASN A 609 12.10 8.62 9.20
N VAL A 610 12.50 8.57 10.48
CA VAL A 610 12.58 9.76 11.37
C VAL A 610 13.96 9.92 12.02
N THR A 611 14.79 8.87 12.06
CA THR A 611 16.13 8.90 12.65
C THR A 611 17.15 8.22 11.73
N ASN A 612 18.43 8.58 11.90
CA ASN A 612 19.52 7.80 11.33
C ASN A 612 19.73 6.55 12.21
N LEU A 613 19.59 5.36 11.62
CA LEU A 613 20.17 4.15 12.20
C LEU A 613 21.70 4.22 12.11
N SER A 614 22.39 3.43 12.93
CA SER A 614 23.85 3.26 12.84
C SER A 614 24.27 1.92 13.43
N SER A 615 25.05 1.14 12.67
CA SER A 615 25.69 -0.10 13.12
C SER A 615 26.76 0.12 14.21
N MET A 616 27.27 1.35 14.30
CA MET A 616 28.31 1.78 15.24
C MET A 616 27.77 2.26 16.61
N ASN A 617 26.45 2.27 16.84
CA ASN A 617 25.86 2.62 18.13
C ASN A 617 25.65 1.39 19.02
N ASN A 618 25.83 1.56 20.34
CA ASN A 618 25.48 0.53 21.34
C ASN A 618 23.95 0.35 21.53
N ASP A 619 23.14 1.20 20.90
CA ASP A 619 21.68 1.19 20.99
C ASP A 619 21.10 0.11 20.07
N ASN A 620 20.97 -1.13 20.56
CA ASN A 620 20.44 -2.27 19.79
C ASN A 620 19.09 -1.97 19.10
N GLU A 621 18.28 -1.10 19.72
CA GLU A 621 16.97 -0.63 19.28
C GLU A 621 16.99 0.09 17.92
N PHE A 622 18.16 0.56 17.48
CA PHE A 622 18.37 1.23 16.18
C PHE A 622 19.33 0.45 15.24
N SER A 623 19.56 -0.84 15.52
CA SER A 623 20.38 -1.73 14.69
C SER A 623 19.57 -2.46 13.61
N PHE A 624 20.25 -2.95 12.56
CA PHE A 624 19.67 -3.92 11.62
C PHE A 624 19.49 -5.32 12.21
N SER A 625 20.18 -5.67 13.29
CA SER A 625 19.94 -6.95 14.00
C SER A 625 18.62 -6.97 14.77
N PHE A 626 17.99 -5.81 14.99
CA PHE A 626 16.81 -5.68 15.85
C PHE A 626 15.60 -6.53 15.42
N PRO A 627 15.21 -6.61 14.12
CA PRO A 627 14.11 -7.50 13.72
C PRO A 627 14.40 -8.99 13.91
N ALA A 628 15.67 -9.41 13.93
CA ALA A 628 16.03 -10.79 14.29
C ALA A 628 15.88 -11.02 15.80
N GLN A 629 16.31 -10.07 16.65
CA GLN A 629 16.08 -10.13 18.10
C GLN A 629 14.58 -10.21 18.43
N VAL A 630 13.75 -9.38 17.79
CA VAL A 630 12.30 -9.40 18.04
C VAL A 630 11.63 -10.66 17.48
N ALA A 631 12.07 -11.18 16.33
CA ALA A 631 11.62 -12.48 15.82
C ALA A 631 11.98 -13.65 16.77
N GLN A 632 13.16 -13.61 17.39
CA GLN A 632 13.57 -14.58 18.41
C GLN A 632 12.66 -14.51 19.64
N ASN A 633 12.37 -13.30 20.14
CA ASN A 633 11.46 -13.09 21.27
C ASN A 633 10.02 -13.55 20.98
N VAL A 634 9.54 -13.36 19.74
CA VAL A 634 8.23 -13.88 19.30
C VAL A 634 8.22 -15.41 19.36
N LEU A 635 9.25 -16.07 18.82
CA LEU A 635 9.32 -17.53 18.81
C LEU A 635 9.50 -18.13 20.23
N SER A 636 10.27 -17.49 21.12
CA SER A 636 10.38 -17.94 22.52
C SER A 636 9.06 -17.78 23.27
N ASN A 637 8.35 -16.66 23.05
CA ASN A 637 7.05 -16.43 23.68
C ASN A 637 6.01 -17.44 23.14
N LEU A 638 5.96 -17.66 21.82
CA LEU A 638 5.08 -18.68 21.21
C LEU A 638 5.37 -20.10 21.73
N SER A 639 6.63 -20.46 22.03
CA SER A 639 6.95 -21.79 22.59
C SER A 639 6.42 -22.01 24.03
N SER A 640 5.97 -20.94 24.70
CA SER A 640 5.37 -20.98 26.04
C SER A 640 3.83 -20.90 26.04
N LEU A 641 3.20 -20.84 24.86
CA LEU A 641 1.77 -20.61 24.67
C LEU A 641 1.12 -21.76 23.89
N SER A 642 -0.12 -22.13 24.22
CA SER A 642 -0.88 -23.07 23.41
C SER A 642 -1.36 -22.44 22.11
N GLN A 643 -1.45 -23.24 21.05
CA GLN A 643 -2.00 -22.81 19.76
C GLN A 643 -3.40 -22.20 19.91
N GLN A 644 -4.23 -22.74 20.82
CA GLN A 644 -5.59 -22.24 21.07
C GLN A 644 -5.60 -20.81 21.64
N SER A 645 -4.70 -20.48 22.57
CA SER A 645 -4.57 -19.12 23.10
C SER A 645 -4.10 -18.12 22.06
N VAL A 646 -3.17 -18.51 21.19
CA VAL A 646 -2.66 -17.63 20.12
C VAL A 646 -3.70 -17.46 19.01
N GLU A 647 -4.33 -18.54 18.58
CA GLU A 647 -5.35 -18.51 17.51
C GLU A 647 -6.66 -17.84 17.93
N ALA A 648 -7.04 -17.85 19.21
CA ALA A 648 -8.28 -17.21 19.68
C ALA A 648 -8.36 -15.70 19.36
N HIS A 649 -7.21 -15.03 19.17
CA HIS A 649 -7.12 -13.61 18.78
C HIS A 649 -7.37 -13.36 17.29
N GLY A 650 -7.48 -14.40 16.46
CA GLY A 650 -7.99 -14.31 15.09
C GLY A 650 -7.04 -13.61 14.11
N PRO A 651 -7.57 -13.07 12.99
CA PRO A 651 -6.75 -12.48 11.91
C PRO A 651 -5.84 -11.33 12.37
N GLY A 652 -6.22 -10.61 13.44
CA GLY A 652 -5.35 -9.58 14.02
C GLY A 652 -4.02 -10.13 14.55
N MET A 653 -3.99 -11.39 15.02
CA MET A 653 -2.76 -12.06 15.46
C MET A 653 -1.91 -12.55 14.28
N GLU A 654 -2.55 -13.09 13.24
CA GLU A 654 -1.87 -13.43 11.98
C GLU A 654 -1.15 -12.20 11.41
N SER A 655 -1.82 -11.05 11.35
CA SER A 655 -1.22 -9.78 10.91
C SER A 655 -0.03 -9.36 11.77
N LYS A 656 -0.15 -9.42 13.11
CA LYS A 656 0.95 -9.08 14.04
C LYS A 656 2.20 -9.96 13.79
N LEU A 657 2.00 -11.27 13.62
CA LEU A 657 3.06 -12.24 13.36
C LEU A 657 3.65 -12.08 11.94
N PHE A 658 2.81 -11.80 10.94
CA PHE A 658 3.24 -11.51 9.58
C PHE A 658 4.12 -10.25 9.52
N ASP A 659 3.76 -9.15 10.19
CA ASP A 659 4.56 -7.92 10.18
C ASP A 659 5.99 -8.16 10.70
N VAL A 660 6.17 -9.01 11.73
CA VAL A 660 7.47 -9.40 12.27
C VAL A 660 8.27 -10.22 11.23
N ALA A 661 7.66 -11.28 10.67
CA ALA A 661 8.29 -12.13 9.65
C ALA A 661 8.64 -11.34 8.37
N ASN A 662 7.72 -10.51 7.92
CA ASN A 662 7.84 -9.64 6.76
C ASN A 662 9.01 -8.65 6.92
N SER A 663 9.18 -8.07 8.11
CA SER A 663 10.28 -7.15 8.46
C SER A 663 11.64 -7.84 8.53
N LEU A 664 11.71 -9.01 9.18
CA LEU A 664 12.93 -9.83 9.22
C LEU A 664 13.39 -10.18 7.79
N ALA A 665 12.47 -10.64 6.94
CA ALA A 665 12.76 -10.96 5.55
C ALA A 665 13.19 -9.71 4.72
N ASP A 666 12.69 -8.52 5.05
CA ASP A 666 13.14 -7.28 4.38
C ASP A 666 14.58 -6.91 4.75
N VAL A 667 14.98 -7.04 6.02
CA VAL A 667 16.38 -6.89 6.44
C VAL A 667 17.27 -7.94 5.77
N MET A 668 16.89 -9.23 5.82
CA MET A 668 17.68 -10.33 5.25
C MET A 668 17.96 -10.16 3.76
N ILE A 669 17.01 -9.58 3.00
CA ILE A 669 17.20 -9.31 1.56
C ILE A 669 18.11 -8.09 1.32
N ILE A 670 18.07 -7.08 2.21
CA ILE A 670 18.79 -5.81 2.04
C ILE A 670 20.22 -5.86 2.59
N MET A 671 20.47 -6.69 3.61
CA MET A 671 21.77 -6.88 4.24
C MET A 671 22.21 -8.37 4.24
N PRO A 672 22.70 -8.91 3.10
CA PRO A 672 23.00 -10.33 2.97
C PRO A 672 24.12 -10.88 3.87
N SER A 673 24.98 -10.01 4.42
CA SER A 673 26.02 -10.36 5.40
C SER A 673 25.43 -10.97 6.68
N MET A 674 24.36 -10.37 7.21
CA MET A 674 23.68 -10.84 8.43
C MET A 674 23.11 -12.26 8.30
N ASN A 675 22.82 -12.71 7.07
CA ASN A 675 22.31 -14.07 6.81
C ASN A 675 23.32 -15.19 7.08
N HIS A 676 24.55 -14.85 7.48
CA HIS A 676 25.65 -15.77 7.77
C HIS A 676 26.24 -15.59 9.19
N GLU A 677 25.71 -14.66 9.99
CA GLU A 677 26.13 -14.48 11.38
C GLU A 677 25.51 -15.57 12.29
N SER A 678 26.13 -16.75 12.27
CA SER A 678 25.71 -17.91 13.07
C SER A 678 26.87 -18.46 13.91
N HIS A 679 27.52 -17.58 14.67
CA HIS A 679 28.49 -17.98 15.69
C HIS A 679 27.75 -18.57 16.91
N PHE A 680 27.50 -19.89 16.85
CA PHE A 680 26.92 -20.72 17.93
C PHE A 680 25.45 -20.48 18.33
N GLY A 681 24.63 -19.80 17.51
CA GLY A 681 23.21 -19.54 17.80
C GLY A 681 22.24 -19.81 16.64
N ILE A 682 20.93 -19.72 16.94
CA ILE A 682 19.82 -19.75 15.96
C ILE A 682 19.95 -18.51 15.06
N GLY A 683 20.07 -18.70 13.74
CA GLY A 683 20.32 -17.61 12.79
C GLY A 683 19.03 -17.00 12.20
N PRO A 684 19.12 -15.82 11.54
CA PRO A 684 17.98 -15.19 10.87
C PRO A 684 17.21 -16.11 9.90
N ARG A 685 17.92 -17.06 9.27
CA ARG A 685 17.35 -18.09 8.38
C ARG A 685 16.42 -19.06 9.11
N ASP A 686 16.81 -19.49 10.31
CA ASP A 686 16.04 -20.41 11.14
C ASP A 686 14.81 -19.69 11.74
N LEU A 687 14.99 -18.42 12.13
CA LEU A 687 13.91 -17.56 12.62
C LEU A 687 12.82 -17.34 11.55
N ILE A 688 13.19 -16.96 10.31
CA ILE A 688 12.20 -16.72 9.26
C ILE A 688 11.52 -18.01 8.79
N HIS A 689 12.23 -19.15 8.77
CA HIS A 689 11.62 -20.46 8.50
C HIS A 689 10.58 -20.80 9.57
N SER A 690 10.94 -20.63 10.85
CA SER A 690 10.05 -20.95 11.98
C SER A 690 8.80 -20.06 12.01
N LEU A 691 8.95 -18.74 11.77
CA LEU A 691 7.80 -17.83 11.64
C LEU A 691 6.93 -18.18 10.43
N SER A 692 7.52 -18.53 9.28
CA SER A 692 6.76 -18.97 8.11
C SER A 692 6.02 -20.29 8.36
N GLN A 693 6.57 -21.19 9.19
CA GLN A 693 5.89 -22.42 9.59
C GLN A 693 4.70 -22.11 10.51
N VAL A 694 4.86 -21.26 11.52
CA VAL A 694 3.75 -20.81 12.40
C VAL A 694 2.62 -20.20 11.56
N LEU A 695 2.93 -19.28 10.66
CA LEU A 695 1.94 -18.63 9.78
C LEU A 695 1.29 -19.59 8.77
N SER A 696 1.97 -20.68 8.39
CA SER A 696 1.38 -21.72 7.53
C SER A 696 0.40 -22.64 8.28
N GLN A 697 0.53 -22.72 9.61
CA GLN A 697 -0.30 -23.59 10.46
C GLN A 697 -1.49 -22.81 11.07
N PHE A 698 -1.30 -21.51 11.36
CA PHE A 698 -2.30 -20.64 11.97
C PHE A 698 -3.64 -20.69 11.23
N ARG A 699 -4.68 -21.26 11.86
CA ARG A 699 -6.04 -21.40 11.30
C ARG A 699 -6.12 -22.02 9.89
N GLY A 700 -5.14 -22.84 9.51
CA GLY A 700 -5.06 -23.47 8.18
C GLY A 700 -4.30 -22.67 7.10
N GLY A 701 -3.73 -21.51 7.45
CA GLY A 701 -2.74 -20.78 6.65
C GLY A 701 -3.32 -19.87 5.57
N ASN A 702 -3.19 -18.56 5.74
CA ASN A 702 -3.63 -17.57 4.76
C ASN A 702 -2.75 -17.59 3.49
N PRO A 703 -3.29 -17.91 2.30
CA PRO A 703 -2.50 -18.07 1.09
C PRO A 703 -1.87 -16.77 0.60
N ALA A 704 -2.44 -15.59 0.90
CA ALA A 704 -1.83 -14.31 0.52
C ALA A 704 -0.56 -14.05 1.35
N VAL A 705 -0.63 -14.27 2.66
CA VAL A 705 0.51 -14.18 3.61
C VAL A 705 1.61 -15.17 3.22
N ILE A 706 1.25 -16.43 3.00
CA ILE A 706 2.20 -17.50 2.64
C ILE A 706 2.89 -17.19 1.31
N ASN A 707 2.16 -16.77 0.28
CA ASN A 707 2.75 -16.42 -1.02
C ASN A 707 3.73 -15.23 -0.91
N ILE A 708 3.43 -14.20 -0.11
CA ILE A 708 4.34 -13.05 0.08
C ILE A 708 5.63 -13.49 0.79
N LEU A 709 5.54 -14.35 1.82
CA LEU A 709 6.72 -14.89 2.48
C LEU A 709 7.51 -15.84 1.55
N GLN A 710 6.84 -16.68 0.76
CA GLN A 710 7.48 -17.57 -0.20
C GLN A 710 8.20 -16.81 -1.32
N ASP A 711 7.63 -15.70 -1.82
CA ASP A 711 8.31 -14.79 -2.75
C ASP A 711 9.56 -14.14 -2.13
N LYS A 712 9.58 -13.87 -0.81
CA LYS A 712 10.80 -13.40 -0.11
C LYS A 712 11.81 -14.52 0.16
N LEU A 713 11.37 -15.71 0.55
CA LEU A 713 12.21 -16.89 0.79
C LEU A 713 12.91 -17.35 -0.50
N THR A 714 12.22 -17.26 -1.64
CA THR A 714 12.81 -17.52 -2.97
C THR A 714 13.81 -16.43 -3.38
N GLN A 715 13.55 -15.14 -3.11
CA GLN A 715 14.53 -14.05 -3.27
C GLN A 715 15.80 -14.28 -2.42
N LEU A 716 15.67 -14.90 -1.24
CA LEU A 716 16.77 -15.29 -0.36
C LEU A 716 17.48 -16.59 -0.79
N GLY A 717 17.03 -17.25 -1.86
CA GLY A 717 17.58 -18.52 -2.34
C GLY A 717 17.26 -19.72 -1.44
N MET A 718 16.29 -19.60 -0.53
CA MET A 718 15.93 -20.62 0.47
C MET A 718 14.73 -21.48 0.02
N SER A 719 14.59 -21.69 -1.28
CA SER A 719 13.51 -22.48 -1.87
C SER A 719 13.70 -23.98 -1.61
N CYS A 720 12.90 -24.53 -0.70
CA CYS A 720 12.82 -25.96 -0.38
C CYS A 720 14.10 -26.56 0.24
N GLY A 721 14.40 -26.18 1.49
CA GLY A 721 15.32 -26.91 2.35
C GLY A 721 15.01 -26.64 3.83
N SER A 722 14.75 -27.70 4.60
CA SER A 722 14.55 -27.60 6.06
C SER A 722 15.86 -27.20 6.76
N PRO A 723 15.84 -26.36 7.80
CA PRO A 723 17.03 -26.07 8.59
C PRO A 723 17.57 -27.36 9.24
N GLN A 724 18.82 -27.71 8.93
CA GLN A 724 19.43 -29.01 9.25
C GLN A 724 19.70 -29.28 10.76
N LYS A 725 19.11 -28.52 11.69
CA LYS A 725 19.54 -28.51 13.10
C LYS A 725 18.46 -28.42 14.19
N LEU A 726 17.19 -28.65 13.86
CA LEU A 726 16.08 -28.58 14.83
C LEU A 726 15.41 -29.95 15.10
N LEU A 727 16.16 -31.05 14.94
CA LEU A 727 15.71 -32.42 15.23
C LEU A 727 16.72 -33.29 16.04
N GLU A 728 17.90 -32.77 16.40
CA GLU A 728 18.96 -33.51 17.13
C GLU A 728 19.24 -32.95 18.55
N LEU A 729 18.20 -32.43 19.22
CA LEU A 729 18.26 -32.00 20.63
C LEU A 729 17.23 -32.74 21.51
N SER A 730 17.00 -34.02 21.23
CA SER A 730 16.17 -34.91 22.05
C SER A 730 16.74 -36.33 22.20
N SER A 731 18.06 -36.43 22.42
CA SER A 731 18.73 -37.63 22.94
C SER A 731 19.91 -37.23 23.84
N PRO A 732 19.96 -37.65 25.12
CA PRO A 732 21.15 -37.54 25.96
C PRO A 732 22.14 -38.69 25.68
N GLU A 733 23.38 -38.52 26.16
CA GLU A 733 24.50 -39.49 26.13
C GLU A 733 25.03 -39.83 24.70
N GLU A 734 26.32 -40.08 24.47
CA GLU A 734 27.46 -40.35 25.37
C GLU A 734 28.78 -39.72 24.82
N GLU A 735 29.81 -39.54 25.65
CA GLU A 735 31.08 -38.87 25.27
C GLU A 735 32.10 -39.79 24.57
N LYS A 736 32.88 -39.25 23.61
CA LYS A 736 34.35 -39.45 23.63
C LYS A 736 35.19 -38.50 22.77
N GLU A 737 36.43 -38.36 23.22
CA GLU A 737 37.51 -37.54 22.65
C GLU A 737 38.20 -38.24 21.47
N ASP A 738 38.78 -37.48 20.53
CA ASP A 738 40.25 -37.39 20.43
C ASP A 738 40.73 -36.20 19.59
N TRP A 739 41.98 -35.77 19.79
CA TRP A 739 42.64 -34.69 19.04
C TRP A 739 43.63 -35.21 17.97
N HIS A 740 43.96 -34.33 17.01
CA HIS A 740 45.15 -34.29 16.13
C HIS A 740 44.92 -34.43 14.62
N GLY A 741 45.80 -33.79 13.83
CA GLY A 741 46.05 -34.14 12.42
C GLY A 741 46.05 -32.98 11.45
N GLU A 742 47.17 -32.74 10.78
CA GLU A 742 47.33 -31.68 9.78
C GLU A 742 46.73 -32.04 8.40
N ARG A 743 46.51 -30.97 7.61
CA ARG A 743 46.55 -30.90 6.14
C ARG A 743 47.07 -32.15 5.40
N THR A 744 46.32 -32.60 4.40
CA THR A 744 46.88 -32.82 3.04
C THR A 744 45.77 -32.79 1.98
N SER A 745 46.14 -32.90 0.70
CA SER A 745 45.28 -32.55 -0.43
C SER A 745 45.04 -33.69 -1.44
N SER A 746 43.86 -33.62 -2.06
CA SER A 746 43.58 -33.95 -3.48
C SER A 746 43.30 -35.40 -3.93
N TYR A 747 42.46 -35.46 -4.97
CA TYR A 747 42.20 -36.51 -5.97
C TYR A 747 41.56 -37.87 -5.57
N ASP A 748 40.22 -37.89 -5.75
CA ASP A 748 39.53 -38.63 -6.84
C ASP A 748 39.09 -40.11 -6.67
N SER A 749 38.10 -40.45 -7.50
CA SER A 749 37.66 -41.76 -8.01
C SER A 749 36.64 -42.63 -7.25
N SER A 750 35.64 -43.06 -8.02
CA SER A 750 34.83 -44.29 -7.92
C SER A 750 33.87 -44.53 -6.73
N GLN A 751 32.58 -44.27 -7.00
CA GLN A 751 31.48 -45.21 -6.74
C GLN A 751 31.71 -46.56 -7.48
N PRO A 752 31.07 -47.71 -7.13
CA PRO A 752 29.59 -47.81 -7.10
C PRO A 752 28.89 -48.83 -6.15
N SER A 753 27.60 -48.55 -5.93
CA SER A 753 26.44 -49.46 -5.70
C SER A 753 26.59 -50.88 -5.10
N GLY A 754 25.79 -51.18 -4.06
CA GLY A 754 25.49 -52.56 -3.63
C GLY A 754 24.45 -52.68 -2.50
N THR A 755 23.16 -52.79 -2.84
CA THR A 755 22.03 -53.10 -1.93
C THR A 755 21.60 -54.58 -2.08
N PRO A 756 20.65 -55.12 -1.28
CA PRO A 756 20.38 -54.99 0.16
C PRO A 756 20.41 -56.38 0.85
N ILE A 757 19.88 -56.55 2.08
CA ILE A 757 19.05 -57.70 2.53
C ILE A 757 18.61 -57.54 4.01
N SER A 758 17.39 -57.98 4.33
CA SER A 758 16.79 -58.16 5.69
C SER A 758 16.38 -59.65 5.84
N PRO A 759 16.07 -60.27 7.02
CA PRO A 759 15.22 -59.78 8.13
C PRO A 759 15.94 -59.97 9.52
N THR A 760 15.39 -60.24 10.72
CA THR A 760 14.07 -60.75 11.20
C THR A 760 13.87 -60.47 12.71
N TYR A 761 12.61 -60.47 13.19
CA TYR A 761 12.25 -60.66 14.62
C TYR A 761 12.29 -62.15 15.03
N PRO A 762 12.50 -62.49 16.32
CA PRO A 762 11.39 -62.69 17.27
C PRO A 762 11.61 -61.95 18.63
N THR A 763 10.63 -61.48 19.41
CA THR A 763 9.40 -62.07 20.05
C THR A 763 9.65 -62.71 21.44
N ASP A 764 8.77 -62.34 22.40
CA ASP A 764 8.20 -63.14 23.52
C ASP A 764 8.72 -63.06 25.00
N LEU A 765 7.72 -63.10 25.93
CA LEU A 765 7.74 -63.49 27.37
C LEU A 765 8.48 -62.62 28.44
N ILE A 766 8.12 -62.57 29.74
CA ILE A 766 6.81 -62.58 30.44
C ILE A 766 6.96 -62.00 31.89
N MET A 767 5.83 -61.73 32.57
CA MET A 767 5.60 -61.25 33.97
C MET A 767 6.69 -61.38 35.07
N GLY A 768 6.72 -60.40 35.99
CA GLY A 768 7.27 -60.52 37.35
C GLY A 768 6.80 -59.38 38.29
N ASN A 769 6.36 -59.67 39.52
CA ASN A 769 5.70 -58.71 40.43
C ASN A 769 6.16 -58.84 41.89
N GLN A 770 6.57 -57.74 42.55
CA GLN A 770 6.55 -57.56 44.02
C GLN A 770 6.96 -56.16 44.50
N SER A 771 6.38 -55.73 45.63
CA SER A 771 6.72 -54.54 46.45
C SER A 771 7.14 -55.00 47.87
N PRO A 772 7.73 -54.16 48.77
CA PRO A 772 6.89 -53.27 49.62
C PRO A 772 7.58 -52.06 50.35
N THR A 773 6.79 -51.37 51.21
CA THR A 773 7.16 -50.58 52.43
C THR A 773 7.67 -49.11 52.41
N PHE A 774 7.38 -48.41 53.53
CA PHE A 774 7.51 -46.98 53.96
C PHE A 774 7.72 -46.98 55.51
N PRO A 775 7.87 -45.86 56.27
CA PRO A 775 8.28 -44.46 56.03
C PRO A 775 9.53 -44.14 56.94
N PRO A 776 9.70 -43.08 57.81
CA PRO A 776 9.19 -41.69 57.91
C PRO A 776 10.23 -40.57 58.25
N ASN A 777 9.76 -39.31 58.23
CA ASN A 777 10.11 -38.08 59.00
C ASN A 777 11.43 -37.91 59.79
N ILE A 778 11.97 -36.67 59.75
CA ILE A 778 12.13 -35.77 60.92
C ILE A 778 12.24 -34.29 60.47
N SER A 779 11.85 -33.34 61.35
CA SER A 779 11.83 -31.89 61.12
C SER A 779 12.62 -31.12 62.20
N MET A 780 13.00 -29.86 61.94
CA MET A 780 13.43 -28.93 63.00
C MET A 780 13.20 -27.45 62.64
N GLU A 781 12.60 -26.70 63.57
CA GLU A 781 12.43 -25.24 63.53
C GLU A 781 13.53 -24.53 64.36
N ARG A 782 13.70 -23.21 64.17
CA ARG A 782 13.70 -22.25 65.31
C ARG A 782 13.57 -20.78 64.90
N ASN A 783 12.84 -20.02 65.72
CA ASN A 783 12.64 -18.57 65.64
C ASN A 783 13.72 -17.77 66.37
N TYR A 784 13.87 -16.48 66.04
CA TYR A 784 13.95 -15.26 66.90
C TYR A 784 14.18 -14.05 65.96
N MET A 785 13.55 -12.85 65.92
CA MET A 785 12.52 -12.07 66.67
C MET A 785 13.09 -10.71 67.22
N VAL A 786 12.48 -9.58 66.79
CA VAL A 786 12.55 -8.17 67.30
C VAL A 786 13.72 -7.21 66.90
N HIS A 787 13.38 -6.16 66.11
CA HIS A 787 13.62 -4.68 66.19
C HIS A 787 14.53 -4.03 67.29
N PRO A 788 14.90 -2.70 67.20
CA PRO A 788 14.80 -1.69 66.11
C PRO A 788 16.03 -0.70 65.96
N ASP A 789 15.81 0.40 65.22
CA ASP A 789 16.39 1.78 65.35
C ASP A 789 17.60 2.32 64.52
N ASP A 790 17.38 3.56 64.04
CA ASP A 790 18.25 4.69 63.63
C ASP A 790 19.58 4.49 62.85
N TYR A 791 19.69 5.14 61.66
CA TYR A 791 20.44 6.41 61.57
C TYR A 791 20.10 7.25 60.31
N LYS A 792 20.57 8.52 60.31
CA LYS A 792 20.21 9.61 59.37
C LYS A 792 21.23 9.90 58.27
N ASP A 793 20.74 10.62 57.25
CA ASP A 793 21.39 11.65 56.42
C ASP A 793 22.93 11.65 56.27
N ARG A 794 23.43 11.59 55.01
CA ARG A 794 23.96 12.78 54.29
C ARG A 794 24.56 12.48 52.91
N ASN A 795 24.28 13.41 51.99
CA ASN A 795 25.10 13.92 50.89
C ASN A 795 26.12 12.99 50.20
N GLN A 796 25.87 12.70 48.92
CA GLN A 796 26.52 13.47 47.84
C GLN A 796 25.57 13.63 46.65
#